data_AF-A0A8H8RUV5-F1
#
_entry.id   AF-A0A8H8RUV5-F1
#
_cell.length_a   1.000
_cell.length_b   1.000
_cell.length_c   1.000
_cell.angle_alpha   90.00
_cell.angle_beta   90.00
_cell.angle_gamma   90.00
#
_symmetry.space_group_name_H-M   'P 1'
#
loop_
_entity.id
_entity.type
_entity.pdbx_description
1 polymer ?
#
loop_
_entity_poly.entity_id
_entity_poly.type
_entity_poly.pdbx_seq_one_letter_code
_entity_poly.pdbx_strand_id
1 'polypeptide(L)'
;MVSKAAHETLAAFVAERDWAQFHTPENLAKSVAIEAGELLECFQWGAEPDPKRVREELADVLTYCLLLADRIGADPEQIVLEKLEITRKNMMNLARLEFSQVAVTTWKSHDEKHANWPVVYVLDDGNGAAHASSNTLRDIYVGETLNAASRMHQHLKTPAKQHLKNIRVIIDERFNKSVCLDLESYLIKMMAGDGANRVLNRNNGITETQYYQREMYREGFRNIFERLKAEGVFTRSIPEIENSDLFKLSPFKALTEDQANSVEEIVNGLLIDVERNSKSTIVIQGDPGTGKTVMAIYMIKLLIDIKTFTSLEDLDSDLRFSNFFTERNQRLLHDLRIGLVVPQQSLRKSIKIVFAKTPGLQPSMVMDPFKVGEAEGIFDLLLVDETHRLNQRANQAGAILNTKFATITSELFGSDDKSKTQLDWIRAKSRHQIFLLDAAQSVRPADLPTELLSGLVATRAHRDGIFNFGLRCVSKRDPISCLTVAHMRDQIFQRNAEVGLSRMVAGFAFPWKSKKDRNEFDIEIGQTQLRWNSVIADWISSSKALEEVGSIHTVQGYDLNYVGVIIGLDLRFDPERRRLFIDRNSYFDKKGKENNPVLGRKYSDDDLLRFITQIYAVLMTRGIRGTYVYACDPGLREYLKVFIPTRS
;
A
#
# COMPACT_ATOMS: atom_id res chain seq x y z
N MET A 1 -34.07 -0.34 -29.28
CA MET A 1 -35.34 -0.58 -28.56
C MET A 1 -35.97 -1.81 -29.16
N VAL A 2 -36.31 -2.81 -28.34
CA VAL A 2 -36.98 -4.01 -28.81
C VAL A 2 -38.43 -3.62 -29.11
N SER A 3 -38.91 -3.89 -30.33
CA SER A 3 -40.28 -3.51 -30.68
C SER A 3 -41.27 -4.32 -29.84
N LYS A 4 -42.42 -3.72 -29.51
CA LYS A 4 -43.54 -4.41 -28.85
C LYS A 4 -43.88 -5.75 -29.52
N ALA A 5 -43.74 -5.80 -30.85
CA ALA A 5 -43.93 -7.00 -31.66
C ALA A 5 -42.95 -8.15 -31.32
N ALA A 6 -41.67 -7.85 -31.02
CA ALA A 6 -40.71 -8.88 -30.63
C ALA A 6 -41.00 -9.44 -29.24
N HIS A 7 -41.48 -8.60 -28.30
CA HIS A 7 -41.88 -9.03 -26.96
C HIS A 7 -43.13 -9.94 -27.01
N GLU A 8 -44.14 -9.54 -27.80
CA GLU A 8 -45.36 -10.34 -28.00
C GLU A 8 -45.07 -11.68 -28.69
N THR A 9 -44.16 -11.69 -29.68
CA THR A 9 -43.73 -12.92 -30.36
C THR A 9 -43.00 -13.87 -29.40
N LEU A 10 -42.15 -13.34 -28.52
CA LEU A 10 -41.44 -14.13 -27.52
C LEU A 10 -42.40 -14.72 -26.47
N ALA A 11 -43.36 -13.94 -26.00
CA ALA A 11 -44.40 -14.42 -25.08
C ALA A 11 -45.25 -15.55 -25.71
N ALA A 12 -45.62 -15.41 -26.98
CA ALA A 12 -46.32 -16.45 -27.73
C ALA A 12 -45.47 -17.72 -27.86
N PHE A 13 -44.18 -17.58 -28.19
CA PHE A 13 -43.24 -18.69 -28.32
C PHE A 13 -43.09 -19.50 -27.02
N VAL A 14 -43.08 -18.83 -25.87
CA VAL A 14 -43.03 -19.45 -24.54
C VAL A 14 -44.35 -20.15 -24.20
N ALA A 15 -45.49 -19.53 -24.51
CA ALA A 15 -46.81 -20.07 -24.25
C ALA A 15 -47.10 -21.33 -25.08
N GLU A 16 -46.73 -21.34 -26.36
CA GLU A 16 -46.86 -22.50 -27.27
C GLU A 16 -46.15 -23.76 -26.74
N ARG A 17 -45.09 -23.59 -25.95
CA ARG A 17 -44.21 -24.67 -25.48
C ARG A 17 -44.42 -25.01 -24.01
N ASP A 18 -45.35 -24.34 -23.34
CA ASP A 18 -45.57 -24.45 -21.89
C ASP A 18 -44.26 -24.25 -21.07
N TRP A 19 -43.37 -23.38 -21.56
CA TRP A 19 -42.06 -23.15 -20.93
C TRP A 19 -42.10 -22.23 -19.71
N ALA A 20 -43.23 -21.56 -19.48
CA ALA A 20 -43.42 -20.67 -18.34
C ALA A 20 -43.14 -21.35 -16.99
N GLN A 21 -43.34 -22.67 -16.87
CA GLN A 21 -43.05 -23.45 -15.67
C GLN A 21 -41.55 -23.49 -15.28
N PHE A 22 -40.64 -23.34 -16.26
CA PHE A 22 -39.19 -23.36 -16.05
C PHE A 22 -38.60 -21.96 -15.86
N HIS A 23 -39.36 -20.91 -16.20
CA HIS A 23 -38.98 -19.50 -16.16
C HIS A 23 -39.14 -18.88 -14.76
N THR A 24 -38.47 -19.45 -13.75
CA THR A 24 -38.30 -18.76 -12.46
C THR A 24 -37.28 -17.61 -12.61
N PRO A 25 -37.35 -16.54 -11.79
CA PRO A 25 -36.35 -15.47 -11.86
C PRO A 25 -34.91 -15.97 -11.69
N GLU A 26 -34.70 -16.97 -10.84
CA GLU A 26 -33.39 -17.60 -10.64
C GLU A 26 -32.91 -18.32 -11.89
N ASN A 27 -33.77 -19.11 -12.55
CA ASN A 27 -33.40 -19.85 -13.76
C ASN A 27 -33.10 -18.90 -14.91
N LEU A 28 -33.92 -17.87 -15.11
CA LEU A 28 -33.71 -16.87 -16.15
C LEU A 28 -32.41 -16.08 -15.90
N ALA A 29 -32.10 -15.73 -14.66
CA ALA A 29 -30.83 -15.08 -14.32
C ALA A 29 -29.61 -15.98 -14.60
N LYS A 30 -29.74 -17.31 -14.34
CA LYS A 30 -28.70 -18.28 -14.73
C LYS A 30 -28.56 -18.36 -16.25
N SER A 31 -29.66 -18.40 -17.00
CA SER A 31 -29.62 -18.38 -18.47
C SER A 31 -28.94 -17.12 -19.00
N VAL A 32 -29.26 -15.93 -18.48
CA VAL A 32 -28.55 -14.68 -18.82
C VAL A 32 -27.03 -14.82 -18.61
N ALA A 33 -26.61 -15.42 -17.49
CA ALA A 33 -25.19 -15.62 -17.20
C ALA A 33 -24.52 -16.64 -18.13
N ILE A 34 -25.23 -17.70 -18.52
CA ILE A 34 -24.75 -18.72 -19.47
C ILE A 34 -24.53 -18.08 -20.84
N GLU A 35 -25.54 -17.42 -21.40
CA GLU A 35 -25.44 -16.79 -22.73
C GLU A 35 -24.43 -15.64 -22.75
N ALA A 36 -24.29 -14.90 -21.64
CA ALA A 36 -23.24 -13.89 -21.52
C ALA A 36 -21.83 -14.52 -21.54
N GLY A 37 -21.70 -15.76 -21.06
CA GLY A 37 -20.50 -16.57 -21.19
C GLY A 37 -20.23 -16.95 -22.65
N GLU A 38 -21.24 -17.43 -23.38
CA GLU A 38 -21.11 -17.78 -24.81
C GLU A 38 -20.77 -16.55 -25.68
N LEU A 39 -21.37 -15.40 -25.36
CA LEU A 39 -21.01 -14.11 -25.96
C LEU A 39 -19.55 -13.73 -25.66
N LEU A 40 -19.07 -13.96 -24.44
CA LEU A 40 -17.68 -13.69 -24.07
C LEU A 40 -16.70 -14.61 -24.79
N GLU A 41 -17.06 -15.88 -25.03
CA GLU A 41 -16.22 -16.83 -25.77
C GLU A 41 -15.88 -16.35 -27.18
N CYS A 42 -16.77 -15.59 -27.82
CA CYS A 42 -16.51 -14.98 -29.13
C CYS A 42 -15.25 -14.10 -29.14
N PHE A 43 -14.87 -13.53 -28.00
CA PHE A 43 -13.73 -12.62 -27.84
C PHE A 43 -12.52 -13.27 -27.15
N GLN A 44 -12.60 -14.56 -26.78
CA GLN A 44 -11.60 -15.21 -25.93
C GLN A 44 -10.21 -15.32 -26.60
N TRP A 45 -10.15 -15.45 -27.93
CA TRP A 45 -8.93 -15.80 -28.67
C TRP A 45 -8.42 -14.72 -29.63
N GLY A 46 -9.03 -13.52 -29.66
CA GLY A 46 -8.59 -12.43 -30.53
C GLY A 46 -9.53 -11.23 -30.58
N ALA A 47 -9.07 -10.12 -31.19
CA ALA A 47 -9.82 -8.86 -31.27
C ALA A 47 -10.86 -8.81 -32.41
N GLU A 48 -10.87 -9.78 -33.33
CA GLU A 48 -11.78 -9.87 -34.47
C GLU A 48 -12.70 -11.10 -34.34
N PRO A 49 -13.85 -10.99 -33.67
CA PRO A 49 -14.81 -12.09 -33.52
C PRO A 49 -15.64 -12.29 -34.81
N ASP A 50 -16.26 -13.45 -34.97
CA ASP A 50 -17.27 -13.67 -36.01
C ASP A 50 -18.52 -12.78 -35.75
N PRO A 51 -18.80 -11.78 -36.61
CA PRO A 51 -19.92 -10.85 -36.41
C PRO A 51 -21.29 -11.52 -36.45
N LYS A 52 -21.39 -12.74 -37.01
CA LYS A 52 -22.63 -13.51 -37.02
C LYS A 52 -22.86 -14.15 -35.65
N ARG A 53 -21.87 -14.89 -35.16
CA ARG A 53 -21.94 -15.53 -33.83
C ARG A 53 -22.19 -14.51 -32.73
N VAL A 54 -21.46 -13.38 -32.72
CA VAL A 54 -21.69 -12.29 -31.74
C VAL A 54 -23.15 -11.79 -31.75
N ARG A 55 -23.80 -11.73 -32.92
CA ARG A 55 -25.21 -11.31 -33.01
C ARG A 55 -26.16 -12.38 -32.48
N GLU A 56 -25.86 -13.66 -32.69
CA GLU A 56 -26.64 -14.79 -32.18
C GLU A 56 -26.58 -14.80 -30.65
N GLU A 57 -25.37 -14.84 -30.06
CA GLU A 57 -25.21 -14.87 -28.59
C GLU A 57 -25.77 -13.60 -27.93
N LEU A 58 -25.61 -12.42 -28.56
CA LEU A 58 -26.20 -11.18 -28.05
C LEU A 58 -27.74 -11.23 -28.09
N ALA A 59 -28.33 -11.86 -29.11
CA ALA A 59 -29.77 -12.03 -29.19
C ALA A 59 -30.28 -12.95 -28.08
N ASP A 60 -29.54 -14.00 -27.74
CA ASP A 60 -29.89 -14.93 -26.66
C ASP A 60 -29.79 -14.25 -25.29
N VAL A 61 -28.73 -13.49 -25.03
CA VAL A 61 -28.62 -12.63 -23.83
C VAL A 61 -29.82 -11.70 -23.70
N LEU A 62 -30.16 -10.98 -24.77
CA LEU A 62 -31.30 -10.05 -24.77
C LEU A 62 -32.64 -10.78 -24.57
N THR A 63 -32.80 -11.96 -25.15
CA THR A 63 -34.02 -12.78 -25.03
C THR A 63 -34.27 -13.16 -23.58
N TYR A 64 -33.28 -13.70 -22.87
CA TYR A 64 -33.45 -14.05 -21.46
C TYR A 64 -33.56 -12.82 -20.55
N CYS A 65 -32.93 -11.69 -20.90
CA CYS A 65 -33.14 -10.42 -20.19
C CYS A 65 -34.61 -9.96 -20.27
N LEU A 66 -35.23 -10.06 -21.45
CA LEU A 66 -36.63 -9.70 -21.65
C LEU A 66 -37.57 -10.63 -20.88
N LEU A 67 -37.34 -11.95 -20.95
CA LEU A 67 -38.11 -12.93 -20.19
C LEU A 67 -37.99 -12.70 -18.67
N LEU A 68 -36.80 -12.35 -18.19
CA LEU A 68 -36.59 -12.02 -16.78
C LEU A 68 -37.34 -10.76 -16.38
N ALA A 69 -37.27 -9.71 -17.20
CA ALA A 69 -37.98 -8.46 -16.97
C ALA A 69 -39.50 -8.67 -16.89
N ASP A 70 -40.07 -9.44 -17.83
CA ASP A 70 -41.48 -9.82 -17.80
C ASP A 70 -41.83 -10.61 -16.53
N ARG A 71 -40.97 -11.57 -16.15
CA ARG A 71 -41.20 -12.41 -14.97
C ARG A 71 -41.19 -11.64 -13.64
N ILE A 72 -40.40 -10.56 -13.55
CA ILE A 72 -40.34 -9.69 -12.37
C ILE A 72 -41.30 -8.49 -12.45
N GLY A 73 -42.06 -8.36 -13.54
CA GLY A 73 -42.99 -7.25 -13.76
C GLY A 73 -42.31 -5.90 -14.01
N ALA A 74 -41.10 -5.91 -14.58
CA ALA A 74 -40.36 -4.71 -14.95
C ALA A 74 -40.47 -4.44 -16.45
N ASP A 75 -40.76 -3.19 -16.83
CA ASP A 75 -40.69 -2.77 -18.23
C ASP A 75 -39.22 -2.58 -18.65
N PRO A 76 -38.70 -3.35 -19.63
CA PRO A 76 -37.28 -3.30 -20.01
C PRO A 76 -36.80 -1.93 -20.48
N GLU A 77 -37.67 -1.17 -21.15
CA GLU A 77 -37.33 0.16 -21.66
C GLU A 77 -37.26 1.15 -20.50
N GLN A 78 -38.26 1.16 -19.63
CA GLN A 78 -38.34 2.03 -18.48
C GLN A 78 -37.16 1.80 -17.52
N ILE A 79 -36.82 0.54 -17.18
CA ILE A 79 -35.69 0.27 -16.28
C ILE A 79 -34.34 0.71 -16.88
N VAL A 80 -34.18 0.61 -18.20
CA VAL A 80 -32.98 1.10 -18.90
C VAL A 80 -32.95 2.63 -18.89
N LEU A 81 -34.06 3.29 -19.20
CA LEU A 81 -34.15 4.76 -19.19
C LEU A 81 -33.93 5.33 -17.79
N GLU A 82 -34.55 4.75 -16.76
CA GLU A 82 -34.34 5.11 -15.36
C GLU A 82 -32.87 4.92 -14.97
N LYS A 83 -32.25 3.80 -15.35
CA LYS A 83 -30.83 3.54 -15.08
C LYS A 83 -29.91 4.50 -15.83
N LEU A 84 -30.23 4.88 -17.07
CA LEU A 84 -29.48 5.86 -17.87
C LEU A 84 -29.61 7.25 -17.28
N GLU A 85 -30.78 7.64 -16.77
CA GLU A 85 -30.99 8.90 -16.06
C GLU A 85 -30.17 8.95 -14.76
N ILE A 86 -30.15 7.86 -13.99
CA ILE A 86 -29.29 7.71 -12.82
C ILE A 86 -27.81 7.80 -13.22
N THR A 87 -27.41 7.11 -14.31
CA THR A 87 -26.03 7.13 -14.81
C THR A 87 -25.60 8.53 -15.25
N ARG A 88 -26.50 9.25 -15.95
CA ARG A 88 -26.30 10.62 -16.40
C ARG A 88 -26.18 11.58 -15.22
N LYS A 89 -27.06 11.46 -14.22
CA LYS A 89 -26.97 12.20 -12.95
C LYS A 89 -25.71 11.86 -12.14
N ASN A 90 -25.17 10.65 -12.31
CA ASN A 90 -23.96 10.20 -11.64
C ASN A 90 -22.66 10.62 -12.36
N MET A 91 -22.73 11.01 -13.63
CA MET A 91 -21.58 11.48 -14.40
C MET A 91 -21.21 12.91 -13.99
N MET A 92 -20.16 13.03 -13.19
CA MET A 92 -19.53 14.30 -12.86
C MET A 92 -19.02 14.99 -14.13
N ASN A 93 -19.21 16.31 -14.26
CA ASN A 93 -18.74 17.06 -15.42
C ASN A 93 -17.25 17.36 -15.31
N LEU A 94 -16.53 17.29 -16.43
CA LEU A 94 -15.10 17.59 -16.53
C LEU A 94 -14.90 18.66 -17.60
N ALA A 95 -14.66 19.89 -17.18
CA ALA A 95 -14.32 21.01 -18.06
C ALA A 95 -12.81 21.07 -18.29
N ARG A 96 -12.39 21.43 -19.50
CA ARG A 96 -10.98 21.56 -19.89
C ARG A 96 -10.69 23.00 -20.27
N LEU A 97 -9.63 23.56 -19.72
CA LEU A 97 -9.21 24.95 -19.97
C LEU A 97 -7.70 25.00 -20.13
N GLU A 98 -7.24 25.99 -20.88
CA GLU A 98 -5.85 26.43 -20.78
C GLU A 98 -5.63 27.11 -19.42
N PHE A 99 -4.46 26.92 -18.81
CA PHE A 99 -4.04 27.63 -17.61
C PHE A 99 -3.60 29.05 -17.96
N SER A 100 -4.58 29.87 -18.36
CA SER A 100 -4.39 31.27 -18.74
C SER A 100 -5.49 32.15 -18.19
N GLN A 101 -5.14 33.42 -17.92
CA GLN A 101 -6.05 34.44 -17.41
C GLN A 101 -7.30 34.61 -18.30
N VAL A 102 -7.09 34.56 -19.63
CA VAL A 102 -8.15 34.73 -20.63
C VAL A 102 -9.12 33.55 -20.62
N ALA A 103 -8.59 32.32 -20.61
CA ALA A 103 -9.41 31.11 -20.60
C ALA A 103 -10.28 31.02 -19.33
N VAL A 104 -9.71 31.31 -18.16
CA VAL A 104 -10.43 31.30 -16.87
C VAL A 104 -11.54 32.37 -16.85
N THR A 105 -11.24 33.59 -17.32
CA THR A 105 -12.23 34.68 -17.35
C THR A 105 -13.38 34.37 -18.30
N THR A 106 -13.07 33.80 -19.46
CA THR A 106 -14.07 33.37 -20.45
C THR A 106 -14.93 32.24 -19.89
N TRP A 107 -14.32 31.21 -19.29
CA TRP A 107 -15.08 30.11 -18.68
C TRP A 107 -16.00 30.61 -17.57
N LYS A 108 -15.53 31.51 -16.71
CA LYS A 108 -16.35 32.14 -15.65
C LYS A 108 -17.65 32.77 -16.18
N SER A 109 -17.64 33.37 -17.37
CA SER A 109 -18.84 34.07 -17.88
C SER A 109 -19.94 33.13 -18.41
N HIS A 110 -19.68 31.84 -18.55
CA HIS A 110 -20.65 30.88 -19.11
C HIS A 110 -21.65 30.33 -18.08
N ASP A 111 -21.27 30.27 -16.80
CA ASP A 111 -22.11 29.72 -15.72
C ASP A 111 -21.69 30.34 -14.38
N GLU A 112 -22.66 30.76 -13.56
CA GLU A 112 -22.42 31.30 -12.22
C GLU A 112 -21.69 30.30 -11.31
N LYS A 113 -21.95 29.00 -11.49
CA LYS A 113 -21.29 27.93 -10.74
C LYS A 113 -19.77 27.91 -10.97
N HIS A 114 -19.26 28.48 -12.06
CA HIS A 114 -17.80 28.56 -12.29
C HIS A 114 -17.08 29.56 -11.35
N ALA A 115 -17.83 30.43 -10.65
CA ALA A 115 -17.28 31.37 -9.67
C ALA A 115 -17.76 31.12 -8.23
N ASN A 116 -18.87 30.41 -8.07
CA ASN A 116 -19.53 30.24 -6.77
C ASN A 116 -20.09 28.82 -6.62
N TRP A 117 -19.21 27.82 -6.68
CA TRP A 117 -19.59 26.43 -6.49
C TRP A 117 -18.38 25.60 -6.02
N PRO A 118 -18.57 24.60 -5.13
CA PRO A 118 -17.53 23.66 -4.79
C PRO A 118 -17.09 22.86 -6.01
N VAL A 119 -15.80 22.91 -6.33
CA VAL A 119 -15.19 22.14 -7.42
C VAL A 119 -13.88 21.50 -6.97
N VAL A 120 -13.46 20.48 -7.71
CA VAL A 120 -12.08 19.96 -7.66
C VAL A 120 -11.43 20.23 -9.00
N TYR A 121 -10.17 20.59 -9.04
CA TYR A 121 -9.45 20.84 -10.27
C TYR A 121 -8.08 20.17 -10.28
N VAL A 122 -7.59 19.87 -11.47
CA VAL A 122 -6.26 19.32 -11.75
C VAL A 122 -5.53 20.27 -12.68
N LEU A 123 -4.32 20.66 -12.31
CA LEU A 123 -3.39 21.46 -13.10
C LEU A 123 -2.21 20.61 -13.52
N ASP A 124 -1.76 20.72 -14.77
CA ASP A 124 -0.52 20.07 -15.24
C ASP A 124 0.26 20.91 -16.25
N ASP A 125 1.53 20.57 -16.43
CA ASP A 125 2.50 21.23 -17.31
C ASP A 125 2.37 20.92 -18.83
N GLY A 126 1.39 20.08 -19.21
CA GLY A 126 1.16 19.64 -20.58
C GLY A 126 2.10 18.58 -21.11
N ASN A 127 3.04 18.07 -20.31
CA ASN A 127 3.90 16.97 -20.73
C ASN A 127 3.09 15.66 -20.79
N GLY A 128 2.89 15.10 -21.98
CA GLY A 128 2.12 13.88 -22.20
C GLY A 128 2.68 12.67 -21.41
N ALA A 129 1.79 11.85 -20.82
CA ALA A 129 2.22 10.65 -20.10
C ALA A 129 2.78 9.57 -21.04
N ALA A 130 2.44 9.66 -22.34
CA ALA A 130 3.02 8.88 -23.43
C ALA A 130 4.45 9.33 -23.84
N HIS A 131 4.91 10.51 -23.40
CA HIS A 131 6.30 10.97 -23.53
C HIS A 131 7.16 10.64 -22.31
N ALA A 132 6.67 9.79 -21.40
CA ALA A 132 7.45 9.23 -20.31
C ALA A 132 8.47 8.19 -20.84
N SER A 133 9.34 8.59 -21.77
CA SER A 133 10.61 7.91 -21.98
C SER A 133 11.51 8.20 -20.77
N SER A 134 11.44 7.25 -19.83
CA SER A 134 12.35 6.95 -18.72
C SER A 134 12.87 8.01 -17.74
N ASN A 135 12.65 9.33 -17.85
CA ASN A 135 13.17 10.26 -16.82
C ASN A 135 12.46 11.61 -16.55
N THR A 136 11.44 12.01 -17.30
CA THR A 136 10.74 13.29 -17.05
C THR A 136 9.35 13.03 -16.48
N LEU A 137 9.14 13.39 -15.21
CA LEU A 137 7.82 13.34 -14.56
C LEU A 137 6.99 14.55 -14.99
N ARG A 138 5.67 14.36 -15.14
CA ARG A 138 4.71 15.46 -15.30
C ARG A 138 4.51 16.16 -13.97
N ASP A 139 4.65 17.49 -13.94
CA ASP A 139 4.20 18.27 -12.80
C ASP A 139 2.69 18.36 -12.75
N ILE A 140 2.12 17.99 -11.60
CA ILE A 140 0.67 17.98 -11.40
C ILE A 140 0.30 18.55 -10.04
N TYR A 141 -0.79 19.32 -9.99
CA TYR A 141 -1.36 19.86 -8.76
C TYR A 141 -2.87 19.62 -8.76
N VAL A 142 -3.40 19.09 -7.65
CA VAL A 142 -4.84 18.97 -7.45
C VAL A 142 -5.26 19.99 -6.41
N GLY A 143 -6.43 20.59 -6.54
CA GLY A 143 -6.99 21.41 -5.48
C GLY A 143 -8.49 21.41 -5.50
N GLU A 144 -9.09 21.79 -4.38
CA GLU A 144 -10.49 22.14 -4.31
C GLU A 144 -10.69 23.63 -4.02
N THR A 145 -11.89 24.14 -4.31
CA THR A 145 -12.26 25.51 -3.95
C THR A 145 -13.76 25.72 -4.13
N LEU A 146 -14.30 26.72 -3.42
CA LEU A 146 -15.66 27.26 -3.66
C LEU A 146 -15.68 28.35 -4.75
N ASN A 147 -14.51 28.85 -5.18
CA ASN A 147 -14.38 29.87 -6.21
C ASN A 147 -13.23 29.55 -7.16
N ALA A 148 -13.54 28.72 -8.15
CA ALA A 148 -12.58 28.23 -9.15
C ALA A 148 -11.85 29.36 -9.86
N ALA A 149 -12.58 30.36 -10.34
CA ALA A 149 -11.99 31.49 -11.04
C ALA A 149 -10.96 32.22 -10.16
N SER A 150 -11.33 32.71 -8.97
CA SER A 150 -10.41 33.43 -8.09
C SER A 150 -9.19 32.58 -7.71
N ARG A 151 -9.40 31.29 -7.44
CA ARG A 151 -8.33 30.35 -7.12
C ARG A 151 -7.34 30.16 -8.28
N MET A 152 -7.81 30.08 -9.53
CA MET A 152 -6.93 29.99 -10.70
C MET A 152 -6.10 31.26 -10.91
N HIS A 153 -6.70 32.44 -10.71
CA HIS A 153 -5.97 33.71 -10.79
C HIS A 153 -4.85 33.80 -9.74
N GLN A 154 -5.10 33.24 -8.56
CA GLN A 154 -4.09 33.14 -7.52
C GLN A 154 -2.94 32.23 -7.95
N HIS A 155 -3.24 31.01 -8.43
CA HIS A 155 -2.20 30.08 -8.90
C HIS A 155 -1.36 30.65 -10.05
N LEU A 156 -1.95 31.43 -10.96
CA LEU A 156 -1.21 32.12 -12.04
C LEU A 156 -0.16 33.11 -11.51
N LYS A 157 -0.34 33.64 -10.31
CA LYS A 157 0.63 34.54 -9.64
C LYS A 157 1.66 33.77 -8.81
N THR A 158 1.42 32.51 -8.48
CA THR A 158 2.34 31.68 -7.68
C THR A 158 3.52 31.21 -8.54
N PRO A 159 4.77 31.63 -8.24
CA PRO A 159 5.93 31.29 -9.09
C PRO A 159 6.12 29.78 -9.31
N ALA A 160 5.86 28.98 -8.28
CA ALA A 160 5.97 27.52 -8.35
C ALA A 160 4.97 26.85 -9.31
N LYS A 161 3.91 27.54 -9.75
CA LYS A 161 2.84 26.99 -10.60
C LYS A 161 2.74 27.64 -11.97
N GLN A 162 3.51 28.69 -12.24
CA GLN A 162 3.48 29.42 -13.52
C GLN A 162 3.88 28.58 -14.74
N HIS A 163 4.59 27.46 -14.54
CA HIS A 163 4.97 26.55 -15.60
C HIS A 163 3.83 25.59 -16.04
N LEU A 164 2.73 25.53 -15.28
CA LEU A 164 1.57 24.69 -15.61
C LEU A 164 0.83 25.29 -16.82
N LYS A 165 0.12 24.45 -17.58
CA LYS A 165 -0.48 24.81 -18.88
C LYS A 165 -1.94 24.41 -19.03
N ASN A 166 -2.37 23.36 -18.33
CA ASN A 166 -3.72 22.81 -18.47
C ASN A 166 -4.48 22.88 -17.17
N ILE A 167 -5.80 23.06 -17.26
CA ILE A 167 -6.75 22.93 -16.16
C ILE A 167 -7.80 21.90 -16.55
N ARG A 168 -8.11 20.99 -15.63
CA ARG A 168 -9.32 20.16 -15.68
C ARG A 168 -10.15 20.46 -14.44
N VAL A 169 -11.35 20.99 -14.62
CA VAL A 169 -12.27 21.30 -13.51
C VAL A 169 -13.35 20.23 -13.45
N ILE A 170 -13.43 19.54 -12.33
CA ILE A 170 -14.44 18.55 -11.99
C ILE A 170 -15.55 19.27 -11.22
N ILE A 171 -16.75 19.26 -11.78
CA ILE A 171 -17.93 19.94 -11.24
C ILE A 171 -19.14 19.02 -11.28
N ASP A 172 -19.92 19.03 -10.21
CA ASP A 172 -21.14 18.24 -10.09
C ASP A 172 -22.12 18.98 -9.17
N GLU A 173 -23.41 18.91 -9.47
CA GLU A 173 -24.46 19.60 -8.70
C GLU A 173 -24.64 19.03 -7.29
N ARG A 174 -24.08 17.86 -7.01
CA ARG A 174 -24.14 17.21 -5.70
C ARG A 174 -22.90 17.50 -4.85
N PHE A 175 -21.93 18.28 -5.37
CA PHE A 175 -20.72 18.60 -4.63
C PHE A 175 -21.02 19.50 -3.45
N ASN A 176 -20.36 19.17 -2.34
CA ASN A 176 -20.20 19.98 -1.16
C ASN A 176 -18.72 19.90 -0.76
N LYS A 177 -18.30 20.72 0.21
CA LYS A 177 -16.90 20.79 0.65
C LYS A 177 -16.33 19.41 1.02
N SER A 178 -17.09 18.56 1.72
CA SER A 178 -16.63 17.22 2.12
C SER A 178 -16.35 16.30 0.93
N VAL A 179 -17.23 16.32 -0.09
CA VAL A 179 -17.03 15.53 -1.33
C VAL A 179 -15.80 16.01 -2.09
N CYS A 180 -15.60 17.33 -2.19
CA CYS A 180 -14.44 17.89 -2.88
C CYS A 180 -13.13 17.53 -2.17
N LEU A 181 -13.09 17.59 -0.83
CA LEU A 181 -11.92 17.18 -0.04
C LEU A 181 -11.59 15.69 -0.21
N ASP A 182 -12.59 14.79 -0.25
CA ASP A 182 -12.35 13.35 -0.47
C ASP A 182 -11.90 13.09 -1.92
N LEU A 183 -12.47 13.76 -2.91
CA LEU A 183 -12.08 13.63 -4.31
C LEU A 183 -10.66 14.18 -4.56
N GLU A 184 -10.33 15.35 -4.01
CA GLU A 184 -8.98 15.90 -4.04
C GLU A 184 -7.98 14.89 -3.43
N SER A 185 -8.26 14.43 -2.20
CA SER A 185 -7.42 13.45 -1.50
C SER A 185 -7.28 12.15 -2.29
N TYR A 186 -8.35 11.67 -2.91
CA TYR A 186 -8.34 10.50 -3.78
C TYR A 186 -7.42 10.71 -4.99
N LEU A 187 -7.57 11.81 -5.73
CA LEU A 187 -6.76 12.08 -6.91
C LEU A 187 -5.28 12.28 -6.58
N ILE A 188 -4.95 13.00 -5.50
CA ILE A 188 -3.56 13.16 -5.02
C ILE A 188 -2.93 11.80 -4.75
N LYS A 189 -3.63 10.92 -4.00
CA LYS A 189 -3.15 9.56 -3.69
C LYS A 189 -2.89 8.76 -4.96
N MET A 190 -3.84 8.76 -5.89
CA MET A 190 -3.72 8.02 -7.15
C MET A 190 -2.59 8.56 -8.02
N MET A 191 -2.45 9.88 -8.14
CA MET A 191 -1.41 10.50 -8.98
C MET A 191 -0.01 10.25 -8.41
N ALA A 192 0.15 10.29 -7.09
CA ALA A 192 1.42 9.98 -6.43
C ALA A 192 1.83 8.51 -6.67
N GLY A 193 0.86 7.60 -6.74
CA GLY A 193 1.11 6.18 -7.00
C GLY A 193 1.31 5.80 -8.48
N ASP A 194 0.78 6.58 -9.42
CA ASP A 194 0.89 6.31 -10.88
C ASP A 194 2.35 6.23 -11.35
N GLY A 195 3.20 7.08 -10.77
CA GLY A 195 4.63 7.10 -11.04
C GLY A 195 5.05 7.83 -12.32
N ALA A 196 4.12 8.31 -13.13
CA ALA A 196 4.38 9.26 -14.22
C ALA A 196 4.32 10.74 -13.75
N ASN A 197 3.79 10.99 -12.55
CA ASN A 197 3.52 12.32 -12.03
C ASN A 197 4.45 12.70 -10.87
N ARG A 198 4.83 13.97 -10.82
CA ARG A 198 5.40 14.66 -9.66
C ARG A 198 4.31 15.53 -9.06
N VAL A 199 3.74 15.08 -7.95
CA VAL A 199 2.60 15.73 -7.29
C VAL A 199 3.11 16.91 -6.46
N LEU A 200 2.75 18.13 -6.86
CA LEU A 200 3.21 19.38 -6.26
C LEU A 200 2.50 19.72 -4.94
N ASN A 201 1.46 18.96 -4.56
CA ASN A 201 0.71 19.16 -3.32
C ASN A 201 1.61 19.02 -2.07
N ARG A 202 1.22 19.73 -1.01
CA ARG A 202 1.78 19.56 0.35
C ARG A 202 1.08 18.40 1.05
N ASN A 203 1.69 17.91 2.13
CA ASN A 203 1.14 16.84 2.95
C ASN A 203 0.56 17.38 4.28
N ASN A 204 -0.43 18.28 4.17
CA ASN A 204 -0.91 19.11 5.29
C ASN A 204 -2.24 18.67 5.91
N GLY A 205 -2.83 17.55 5.50
CA GLY A 205 -4.07 17.07 6.14
C GLY A 205 -4.92 16.11 5.32
N ILE A 206 -4.32 15.20 4.56
CA ILE A 206 -5.09 14.17 3.84
C ILE A 206 -5.72 13.24 4.88
N THR A 207 -7.04 13.30 5.01
CA THR A 207 -7.82 12.53 5.99
C THR A 207 -8.79 11.60 5.28
N GLU A 208 -9.19 10.53 5.96
CA GLU A 208 -10.21 9.58 5.49
C GLU A 208 -11.48 9.71 6.33
N THR A 209 -12.16 10.85 6.21
CA THR A 209 -13.39 11.13 6.97
C THR A 209 -14.63 10.48 6.35
N GLN A 210 -15.57 10.03 7.19
CA GLN A 210 -16.89 9.61 6.75
C GLN A 210 -17.81 10.82 6.61
N TYR A 211 -18.64 10.82 5.57
CA TYR A 211 -19.63 11.87 5.35
C TYR A 211 -20.87 11.31 4.62
N TYR A 212 -21.94 12.09 4.61
CA TYR A 212 -23.23 11.67 4.07
C TYR A 212 -23.10 11.18 2.61
N GLN A 213 -23.61 9.96 2.34
CA GLN A 213 -23.60 9.31 1.01
C GLN A 213 -22.22 9.10 0.37
N ARG A 214 -21.13 9.07 1.14
CA ARG A 214 -19.75 8.90 0.63
C ARG A 214 -19.56 7.77 -0.40
N GLU A 215 -20.12 6.58 -0.16
CA GLU A 215 -19.97 5.44 -1.08
C GLU A 215 -20.54 5.72 -2.48
N MET A 216 -21.68 6.42 -2.55
CA MET A 216 -22.27 6.86 -3.82
C MET A 216 -21.33 7.79 -4.60
N TYR A 217 -20.65 8.71 -3.91
CA TYR A 217 -19.69 9.62 -4.56
C TYR A 217 -18.43 8.89 -5.05
N ARG A 218 -17.95 7.90 -4.30
CA ARG A 218 -16.75 7.11 -4.66
C ARG A 218 -16.93 6.30 -5.93
N GLU A 219 -18.14 5.87 -6.26
CA GLU A 219 -18.43 5.29 -7.58
C GLU A 219 -18.15 6.29 -8.71
N GLY A 220 -18.55 7.55 -8.54
CA GLY A 220 -18.26 8.62 -9.48
C GLY A 220 -16.76 8.97 -9.58
N PHE A 221 -15.99 8.81 -8.49
CA PHE A 221 -14.53 9.03 -8.52
C PHE A 221 -13.82 8.08 -9.48
N ARG A 222 -14.29 6.83 -9.58
CA ARG A 222 -13.75 5.85 -10.55
C ARG A 222 -14.02 6.29 -11.98
N ASN A 223 -15.20 6.84 -12.27
CA ASN A 223 -15.51 7.38 -13.59
C ASN A 223 -14.59 8.56 -13.94
N ILE A 224 -14.38 9.50 -13.01
CA ILE A 224 -13.43 10.60 -13.18
C ILE A 224 -12.02 10.08 -13.42
N PHE A 225 -11.58 9.08 -12.66
CA PHE A 225 -10.27 8.45 -12.87
C PHE A 225 -10.10 7.92 -14.29
N GLU A 226 -11.06 7.13 -14.79
CA GLU A 226 -10.98 6.57 -16.16
C GLU A 226 -10.99 7.66 -17.24
N ARG A 227 -11.75 8.74 -17.06
CA ARG A 227 -11.73 9.89 -17.98
C ARG A 227 -10.39 10.61 -17.96
N LEU A 228 -9.83 10.84 -16.78
CA LEU A 228 -8.49 11.43 -16.63
C LEU A 228 -7.42 10.52 -17.23
N LYS A 229 -7.54 9.19 -17.08
CA LYS A 229 -6.67 8.20 -17.73
C LYS A 229 -6.77 8.27 -19.26
N ALA A 230 -7.98 8.36 -19.81
CA ALA A 230 -8.20 8.52 -21.25
C ALA A 230 -7.60 9.83 -21.80
N GLU A 231 -7.53 10.88 -20.99
CA GLU A 231 -6.84 12.14 -21.31
C GLU A 231 -5.32 12.10 -21.05
N GLY A 232 -4.78 10.93 -20.69
CA GLY A 232 -3.36 10.72 -20.43
C GLY A 232 -2.86 11.38 -19.14
N VAL A 233 -3.72 11.58 -18.14
CA VAL A 233 -3.34 12.04 -16.77
C VAL A 233 -2.84 10.89 -15.91
N PHE A 234 -3.40 9.70 -16.12
CA PHE A 234 -2.92 8.46 -15.54
C PHE A 234 -2.37 7.54 -16.63
N THR A 235 -1.36 6.75 -16.29
CA THR A 235 -0.79 5.72 -17.18
C THR A 235 -1.24 4.32 -16.80
N ARG A 236 -1.63 4.13 -15.53
CA ARG A 236 -1.98 2.85 -14.95
C ARG A 236 -3.44 2.79 -14.56
N SER A 237 -3.99 1.59 -14.46
CA SER A 237 -5.30 1.32 -13.85
C SER A 237 -5.25 1.50 -12.33
N ILE A 238 -6.42 1.65 -11.70
CA ILE A 238 -6.54 1.75 -10.24
C ILE A 238 -5.82 0.59 -9.53
N PRO A 239 -6.05 -0.71 -9.89
CA PRO A 239 -5.41 -1.82 -9.20
C PRO A 239 -3.88 -1.84 -9.36
N GLU A 240 -3.34 -1.41 -10.51
CA GLU A 240 -1.90 -1.32 -10.73
C GLU A 240 -1.27 -0.24 -9.84
N ILE A 241 -1.96 0.90 -9.68
CA ILE A 241 -1.53 1.99 -8.81
C ILE A 241 -1.57 1.55 -7.35
N GLU A 242 -2.72 1.06 -6.86
CA GLU A 242 -2.93 0.69 -5.46
C GLU A 242 -1.94 -0.40 -4.98
N ASN A 243 -1.53 -1.29 -5.88
CA ASN A 243 -0.59 -2.35 -5.59
C ASN A 243 0.88 -1.92 -5.63
N SER A 244 1.19 -0.73 -6.15
CA SER A 244 2.56 -0.23 -6.27
C SER A 244 3.15 0.22 -4.93
N ASP A 245 4.47 0.08 -4.78
CA ASP A 245 5.21 0.64 -3.65
C ASP A 245 5.05 2.16 -3.55
N LEU A 246 4.98 2.85 -4.70
CA LEU A 246 4.77 4.29 -4.76
C LEU A 246 3.48 4.72 -4.07
N PHE A 247 2.39 3.97 -4.27
CA PHE A 247 1.12 4.25 -3.63
C PHE A 247 1.13 3.84 -2.15
N LYS A 248 1.65 2.64 -1.84
CA LYS A 248 1.59 2.08 -0.49
C LYS A 248 2.43 2.84 0.53
N LEU A 249 3.59 3.33 0.10
CA LEU A 249 4.55 4.09 0.88
C LEU A 249 4.45 5.59 0.62
N SER A 250 3.43 6.04 -0.13
CA SER A 250 3.23 7.45 -0.45
C SER A 250 3.10 8.29 0.83
N PRO A 251 3.80 9.45 0.92
CA PRO A 251 3.56 10.40 2.01
C PRO A 251 2.12 10.93 1.98
N PHE A 252 1.45 10.92 0.83
CA PHE A 252 0.08 11.42 0.66
C PHE A 252 -1.00 10.42 1.09
N LYS A 253 -0.62 9.29 1.69
CA LYS A 253 -1.58 8.32 2.20
C LYS A 253 -2.29 8.92 3.41
N ALA A 254 -3.62 8.79 3.43
CA ALA A 254 -4.42 9.27 4.54
C ALA A 254 -4.04 8.52 5.83
N LEU A 255 -3.77 9.29 6.87
CA LEU A 255 -3.53 8.76 8.20
C LEU A 255 -4.88 8.47 8.88
N THR A 256 -4.89 7.48 9.75
CA THR A 256 -5.98 7.33 10.74
C THR A 256 -5.94 8.46 11.76
N GLU A 257 -7.04 8.66 12.48
CA GLU A 257 -7.11 9.65 13.56
C GLU A 257 -6.00 9.45 14.62
N ASP A 258 -5.76 8.21 15.06
CA ASP A 258 -4.72 7.90 16.04
C ASP A 258 -3.31 8.19 15.51
N GLN A 259 -3.06 7.83 14.24
CA GLN A 259 -1.79 8.13 13.57
C GLN A 259 -1.57 9.63 13.45
N ALA A 260 -2.58 10.38 13.04
CA ALA A 260 -2.47 11.81 12.84
C ALA A 260 -2.35 12.57 14.18
N ASN A 261 -3.05 12.15 15.25
CA ASN A 261 -2.86 12.65 16.61
C ASN A 261 -1.41 12.44 17.07
N SER A 262 -0.87 11.25 16.83
CA SER A 262 0.51 10.93 17.21
C SER A 262 1.52 11.75 16.40
N VAL A 263 1.30 11.95 15.10
CA VAL A 263 2.15 12.86 14.28
C VAL A 263 2.14 14.27 14.85
N GLU A 264 0.96 14.78 15.21
CA GLU A 264 0.80 16.12 15.77
C GLU A 264 1.58 16.28 17.08
N GLU A 265 1.42 15.34 18.03
CA GLU A 265 2.11 15.37 19.31
C GLU A 265 3.63 15.25 19.15
N ILE A 266 4.09 14.35 18.28
CA ILE A 266 5.51 14.12 18.00
C ILE A 266 6.15 15.35 17.37
N VAL A 267 5.52 15.95 16.34
CA VAL A 267 6.05 17.13 15.65
C VAL A 267 6.08 18.32 16.59
N ASN A 268 5.04 18.52 17.40
CA ASN A 268 5.01 19.58 18.41
C ASN A 268 6.11 19.41 19.47
N GLY A 269 6.27 18.19 20.01
CA GLY A 269 7.33 17.86 20.96
C GLY A 269 8.73 18.11 20.39
N LEU A 270 8.97 17.67 19.14
CA LEU A 270 10.23 17.90 18.43
C LEU A 270 10.52 19.39 18.26
N LEU A 271 9.54 20.20 17.84
CA LEU A 271 9.73 21.64 17.67
C LEU A 271 10.11 22.33 19.00
N ILE A 272 9.48 21.94 20.10
CA ILE A 272 9.81 22.42 21.45
C ILE A 272 11.24 22.03 21.84
N ASP A 273 11.65 20.80 21.53
CA ASP A 273 12.98 20.28 21.84
C ASP A 273 14.09 20.94 21.02
N VAL A 274 13.85 21.14 19.72
CA VAL A 274 14.74 21.88 18.82
C VAL A 274 14.94 23.30 19.33
N GLU A 275 13.85 23.98 19.70
CA GLU A 275 13.91 25.35 20.25
C GLU A 275 14.68 25.41 21.57
N ARG A 276 14.53 24.41 22.44
CA ARG A 276 15.23 24.32 23.73
C ARG A 276 16.65 23.79 23.61
N ASN A 277 17.08 23.40 22.41
CA ASN A 277 18.37 22.76 22.21
C ASN A 277 18.51 21.52 23.12
N SER A 278 17.43 20.75 23.32
CA SER A 278 17.44 19.48 24.09
C SER A 278 17.80 18.29 23.19
N LYS A 279 17.90 17.09 23.77
CA LYS A 279 17.92 15.82 23.05
C LYS A 279 16.64 15.08 23.41
N SER A 280 16.09 14.30 22.48
CA SER A 280 14.91 13.49 22.75
C SER A 280 14.92 12.17 22.00
N THR A 281 14.25 11.18 22.58
CA THR A 281 14.10 9.85 22.01
C THR A 281 12.63 9.47 22.06
N ILE A 282 11.99 9.42 20.91
CA ILE A 282 10.59 9.03 20.77
C ILE A 282 10.52 7.59 20.29
N VAL A 283 9.57 6.84 20.82
CA VAL A 283 9.38 5.43 20.49
C VAL A 283 7.96 5.21 19.98
N ILE A 284 7.87 4.74 18.73
CA ILE A 284 6.64 4.36 18.05
C ILE A 284 6.56 2.83 18.01
N GLN A 285 5.53 2.27 18.63
CA GLN A 285 5.26 0.84 18.60
C GLN A 285 3.95 0.56 17.88
N GLY A 286 3.94 -0.51 17.08
CA GLY A 286 2.72 -1.04 16.49
C GLY A 286 2.97 -2.38 15.84
N ASP A 287 1.91 -3.16 15.66
CA ASP A 287 1.96 -4.47 15.01
C ASP A 287 2.32 -4.37 13.51
N PRO A 288 2.61 -5.49 12.83
CA PRO A 288 2.85 -5.45 11.41
C PRO A 288 1.60 -5.07 10.61
N GLY A 289 1.79 -4.18 9.62
CA GLY A 289 0.71 -3.63 8.80
C GLY A 289 0.01 -2.40 9.42
N THR A 290 0.45 -1.90 10.58
CA THR A 290 -0.13 -0.68 11.21
C THR A 290 0.30 0.63 10.56
N GLY A 291 1.10 0.59 9.48
CA GLY A 291 1.49 1.78 8.72
C GLY A 291 2.65 2.59 9.31
N LYS A 292 3.46 2.01 10.20
CA LYS A 292 4.65 2.67 10.81
C LYS A 292 5.56 3.34 9.77
N THR A 293 5.95 2.59 8.72
CA THR A 293 6.78 3.13 7.63
C THR A 293 6.13 4.33 6.94
N VAL A 294 4.82 4.26 6.68
CA VAL A 294 4.06 5.36 6.08
C VAL A 294 4.10 6.58 6.99
N MET A 295 3.94 6.41 8.30
CA MET A 295 4.06 7.51 9.26
C MET A 295 5.44 8.16 9.26
N ALA A 296 6.51 7.36 9.19
CA ALA A 296 7.87 7.90 9.13
C ALA A 296 8.07 8.77 7.88
N ILE A 297 7.62 8.28 6.72
CA ILE A 297 7.69 9.01 5.44
C ILE A 297 6.82 10.28 5.49
N TYR A 298 5.60 10.16 6.04
CA TYR A 298 4.67 11.27 6.23
C TYR A 298 5.29 12.38 7.08
N MET A 299 5.85 12.04 8.25
CA MET A 299 6.47 13.01 9.17
C MET A 299 7.65 13.73 8.52
N ILE A 300 8.52 13.00 7.82
CA ILE A 300 9.65 13.64 7.11
C ILE A 300 9.11 14.60 6.05
N LYS A 301 8.12 14.20 5.27
CA LYS A 301 7.50 15.09 4.27
C LYS A 301 6.88 16.32 4.92
N LEU A 302 6.16 16.17 6.03
CA LEU A 302 5.57 17.27 6.77
C LEU A 302 6.63 18.25 7.28
N LEU A 303 7.71 17.76 7.91
CA LEU A 303 8.82 18.59 8.38
C LEU A 303 9.52 19.33 7.23
N ILE A 304 9.72 18.67 6.08
CA ILE A 304 10.27 19.31 4.88
C ILE A 304 9.32 20.36 4.31
N ASP A 305 8.01 20.12 4.33
CA ASP A 305 7.01 21.10 3.89
C ASP A 305 7.00 22.33 4.82
N ILE A 306 7.11 22.14 6.14
CA ILE A 306 7.25 23.25 7.10
C ILE A 306 8.58 23.99 6.90
N LYS A 307 9.67 23.26 6.60
CA LYS A 307 10.98 23.84 6.32
C LYS A 307 11.01 24.70 5.05
N THR A 308 10.23 24.34 4.02
CA THR A 308 10.34 24.91 2.67
C THR A 308 9.16 25.80 2.25
N PHE A 309 8.11 25.94 3.06
CA PHE A 309 6.96 26.76 2.65
C PHE A 309 7.37 28.23 2.47
N THR A 310 6.88 28.84 1.39
CA THR A 310 7.15 30.25 1.06
C THR A 310 5.92 31.14 1.19
N SER A 311 4.72 30.56 1.17
CA SER A 311 3.46 31.27 1.29
C SER A 311 2.40 30.40 1.98
N LEU A 312 1.54 31.07 2.75
CA LEU A 312 0.36 30.50 3.41
C LEU A 312 -0.85 30.38 2.49
N GLU A 313 -0.77 30.89 1.26
CA GLU A 313 -1.87 30.96 0.28
C GLU A 313 -2.49 29.61 -0.13
N ASP A 314 -1.77 28.50 0.08
CA ASP A 314 -2.23 27.14 -0.18
C ASP A 314 -2.64 26.37 1.08
N LEU A 315 -2.69 27.04 2.24
CA LEU A 315 -3.10 26.44 3.50
C LEU A 315 -4.55 26.81 3.80
N ASP A 316 -5.43 25.82 3.70
CA ASP A 316 -6.74 25.88 4.32
C ASP A 316 -6.54 25.78 5.84
N SER A 317 -7.05 26.75 6.60
CA SER A 317 -6.90 26.82 8.06
C SER A 317 -7.52 25.61 8.75
N ASP A 318 -8.52 24.99 8.12
CA ASP A 318 -9.24 23.85 8.67
C ASP A 318 -8.46 22.53 8.52
N LEU A 319 -7.34 22.54 7.79
CA LEU A 319 -6.47 21.37 7.68
C LEU A 319 -5.73 21.11 8.99
N ARG A 320 -5.71 19.85 9.43
CA ARG A 320 -5.18 19.42 10.74
C ARG A 320 -3.79 19.98 11.07
N PHE A 321 -2.88 20.00 10.10
CA PHE A 321 -1.48 20.37 10.35
C PHE A 321 -1.18 21.84 9.96
N SER A 322 -2.18 22.64 9.62
CA SER A 322 -2.04 24.03 9.21
C SER A 322 -1.27 24.87 10.24
N ASN A 323 -1.54 24.64 11.53
CA ASN A 323 -0.93 25.33 12.67
C ASN A 323 0.61 25.19 12.74
N PHE A 324 1.20 24.18 12.10
CA PHE A 324 2.66 24.03 12.09
C PHE A 324 3.36 24.95 11.09
N PHE A 325 2.64 25.50 10.10
CA PHE A 325 3.20 26.35 9.06
C PHE A 325 3.33 27.79 9.53
N THR A 326 4.32 28.06 10.36
CA THR A 326 4.65 29.41 10.86
C THR A 326 6.09 29.76 10.52
N GLU A 327 6.39 31.06 10.33
CA GLU A 327 7.76 31.53 10.07
C GLU A 327 8.73 31.16 11.21
N ARG A 328 8.21 31.00 12.44
CA ARG A 328 8.98 30.50 13.58
C ARG A 328 9.41 29.05 13.35
N ASN A 329 8.47 28.16 13.06
CA ASN A 329 8.77 26.74 12.86
C ASN A 329 9.63 26.52 11.62
N GLN A 330 9.40 27.29 10.55
CA GLN A 330 10.27 27.27 9.37
C GLN A 330 11.73 27.54 9.73
N ARG A 331 11.99 28.60 10.51
CA ARG A 331 13.34 28.95 10.97
C ARG A 331 13.96 27.87 11.86
N LEU A 332 13.18 27.29 12.76
CA LEU A 332 13.65 26.18 13.61
C LEU A 332 14.08 24.96 12.78
N LEU A 333 13.38 24.68 11.68
CA LEU A 333 13.65 23.52 10.83
C LEU A 333 14.66 23.79 9.70
N HIS A 334 14.97 25.06 9.40
CA HIS A 334 15.72 25.48 8.20
C HIS A 334 17.05 24.74 8.04
N ASP A 335 17.84 24.62 9.12
CA ASP A 335 19.17 24.01 9.05
C ASP A 335 19.21 22.55 9.49
N LEU A 336 18.06 21.96 9.87
CA LEU A 336 18.05 20.60 10.37
C LEU A 336 18.42 19.59 9.29
N ARG A 337 19.37 18.72 9.64
CA ARG A 337 19.76 17.54 8.88
C ARG A 337 18.94 16.34 9.34
N ILE A 338 17.99 15.95 8.50
CA ILE A 338 17.02 14.88 8.77
C ILE A 338 17.39 13.63 7.95
N GLY A 339 17.35 12.46 8.58
CA GLY A 339 17.58 11.16 7.93
C GLY A 339 16.54 10.10 8.30
N LEU A 340 16.31 9.17 7.36
CA LEU A 340 15.51 7.96 7.56
C LEU A 340 16.41 6.73 7.45
N VAL A 341 16.56 6.01 8.54
CA VAL A 341 17.36 4.79 8.62
C VAL A 341 16.46 3.59 8.39
N VAL A 342 16.80 2.76 7.40
CA VAL A 342 16.03 1.57 7.02
C VAL A 342 17.01 0.41 6.85
N PRO A 343 17.17 -0.49 7.84
CA PRO A 343 18.11 -1.60 7.76
C PRO A 343 17.83 -2.53 6.57
N GLN A 344 16.55 -2.81 6.32
CA GLN A 344 16.11 -3.75 5.28
C GLN A 344 16.34 -3.21 3.87
N GLN A 345 17.15 -3.92 3.06
CA GLN A 345 17.61 -3.44 1.76
C GLN A 345 16.49 -3.23 0.74
N SER A 346 15.54 -4.17 0.62
CA SER A 346 14.44 -4.08 -0.36
C SER A 346 13.53 -2.89 -0.05
N LEU A 347 13.05 -2.78 1.19
CA LEU A 347 12.25 -1.65 1.65
C LEU A 347 12.98 -0.31 1.46
N ARG A 348 14.28 -0.25 1.80
CA ARG A 348 15.11 0.93 1.60
C ARG A 348 15.16 1.37 0.14
N LYS A 349 15.25 0.43 -0.81
CA LYS A 349 15.22 0.74 -2.25
C LYS A 349 13.87 1.33 -2.66
N SER A 350 12.76 0.72 -2.24
CA SER A 350 11.41 1.21 -2.53
C SER A 350 11.19 2.63 -2.00
N ILE A 351 11.58 2.89 -0.75
CA ILE A 351 11.47 4.23 -0.15
C ILE A 351 12.33 5.27 -0.89
N LYS A 352 13.52 4.90 -1.38
CA LYS A 352 14.35 5.81 -2.21
C LYS A 352 13.66 6.21 -3.50
N ILE A 353 12.93 5.29 -4.13
CA ILE A 353 12.16 5.60 -5.34
C ILE A 353 11.03 6.57 -5.01
N VAL A 354 10.33 6.38 -3.87
CA VAL A 354 9.32 7.33 -3.38
C VAL A 354 9.92 8.71 -3.15
N PHE A 355 11.05 8.79 -2.45
CA PHE A 355 11.74 10.05 -2.15
C PHE A 355 12.21 10.77 -3.43
N ALA A 356 12.70 10.03 -4.44
CA ALA A 356 13.11 10.61 -5.72
C ALA A 356 11.96 11.29 -6.48
N LYS A 357 10.71 10.83 -6.27
CA LYS A 357 9.52 11.33 -6.97
C LYS A 357 8.70 12.30 -6.13
N THR A 358 9.05 12.50 -4.86
CA THR A 358 8.31 13.37 -3.95
C THR A 358 9.03 14.73 -3.82
N PRO A 359 8.37 15.85 -4.15
CA PRO A 359 8.98 17.17 -4.00
C PRO A 359 9.53 17.42 -2.58
N GLY A 360 10.72 18.03 -2.51
CA GLY A 360 11.42 18.34 -1.27
C GLY A 360 12.19 17.17 -0.64
N LEU A 361 11.87 15.92 -1.00
CA LEU A 361 12.59 14.74 -0.48
C LEU A 361 13.76 14.36 -1.38
N GLN A 362 14.79 13.74 -0.79
CA GLN A 362 15.99 13.31 -1.51
C GLN A 362 16.34 11.85 -1.18
N PRO A 363 16.69 11.00 -2.17
CA PRO A 363 17.06 9.60 -1.92
C PRO A 363 18.27 9.42 -0.98
N SER A 364 19.11 10.44 -0.84
CA SER A 364 20.24 10.47 0.10
C SER A 364 19.82 10.53 1.57
N MET A 365 18.60 11.02 1.86
CA MET A 365 18.04 11.03 3.22
C MET A 365 17.76 9.62 3.73
N VAL A 366 17.57 8.65 2.83
CA VAL A 366 17.27 7.26 3.17
C VAL A 366 18.57 6.44 3.22
N MET A 367 18.90 5.89 4.37
CA MET A 367 20.20 5.27 4.63
C MET A 367 20.09 3.94 5.38
N ASP A 368 21.15 3.15 5.29
CA ASP A 368 21.35 2.01 6.17
C ASP A 368 22.18 2.42 7.41
N PRO A 369 22.22 1.59 8.46
CA PRO A 369 22.93 1.94 9.69
C PRO A 369 24.43 2.17 9.50
N PHE A 370 25.08 1.49 8.54
CA PHE A 370 26.50 1.69 8.26
C PHE A 370 26.74 3.09 7.70
N LYS A 371 25.90 3.54 6.76
CA LYS A 371 25.97 4.92 6.24
C LYS A 371 25.77 5.98 7.33
N VAL A 372 24.96 5.72 8.36
CA VAL A 372 24.84 6.63 9.51
C VAL A 372 26.15 6.68 10.29
N GLY A 373 26.73 5.52 10.59
CA GLY A 373 28.00 5.41 11.31
C GLY A 373 29.15 6.13 10.59
N GLU A 374 29.22 5.98 9.27
CA GLU A 374 30.24 6.57 8.39
C GLU A 374 29.98 8.05 8.05
N ALA A 375 28.78 8.58 8.32
CA ALA A 375 28.44 9.94 7.93
C ALA A 375 29.32 10.97 8.64
N GLU A 376 29.77 12.02 7.96
CA GLU A 376 30.43 13.14 8.63
C GLU A 376 29.44 13.92 9.49
N GLY A 377 29.88 14.40 10.66
CA GLY A 377 29.05 15.15 11.61
C GLY A 377 27.96 14.32 12.28
N ILE A 378 26.99 15.03 12.87
CA ILE A 378 25.78 14.44 13.48
C ILE A 378 24.54 14.83 12.67
N PHE A 379 23.47 14.08 12.85
CA PHE A 379 22.13 14.40 12.36
C PHE A 379 21.34 15.11 13.45
N ASP A 380 20.52 16.08 13.08
CA ASP A 380 19.62 16.69 14.04
C ASP A 380 18.46 15.74 14.37
N LEU A 381 17.94 15.05 13.36
CA LEU A 381 16.86 14.07 13.53
C LEU A 381 17.13 12.80 12.72
N LEU A 382 17.08 11.65 13.39
CA LEU A 382 17.02 10.34 12.73
C LEU A 382 15.71 9.63 13.07
N LEU A 383 14.94 9.32 12.04
CA LEU A 383 13.86 8.35 12.12
C LEU A 383 14.43 6.99 11.76
N VAL A 384 14.17 5.97 12.57
CA VAL A 384 14.66 4.61 12.33
C VAL A 384 13.47 3.69 12.16
N ASP A 385 13.24 3.26 10.93
CA ASP A 385 12.23 2.26 10.63
C ASP A 385 12.78 0.84 10.86
N GLU A 386 11.90 -0.08 11.23
CA GLU A 386 12.26 -1.46 11.58
C GLU A 386 13.44 -1.50 12.59
N THR A 387 13.37 -0.69 13.66
CA THR A 387 14.46 -0.51 14.65
C THR A 387 14.97 -1.83 15.23
N HIS A 388 14.07 -2.80 15.39
CA HIS A 388 14.38 -4.15 15.85
C HIS A 388 15.37 -4.91 14.93
N ARG A 389 15.58 -4.45 13.69
CA ARG A 389 16.54 -5.00 12.71
C ARG A 389 17.91 -4.34 12.71
N LEU A 390 18.13 -3.34 13.56
CA LEU A 390 19.48 -2.89 13.85
C LEU A 390 20.28 -4.07 14.41
N ASN A 391 21.56 -4.15 14.06
CA ASN A 391 22.37 -5.29 14.44
C ASN A 391 23.14 -5.03 15.73
N GLN A 392 23.17 -6.06 16.58
CA GLN A 392 24.24 -6.22 17.55
C GLN A 392 25.49 -6.78 16.86
N ARG A 393 26.62 -6.78 17.57
CA ARG A 393 27.85 -7.37 17.06
C ARG A 393 27.66 -8.86 16.77
N ALA A 394 27.68 -9.24 15.50
CA ALA A 394 27.54 -10.60 14.99
C ALA A 394 28.15 -10.71 13.59
N ASN A 395 28.27 -11.93 13.06
CA ASN A 395 28.80 -12.17 11.72
C ASN A 395 27.88 -11.55 10.64
N GLN A 396 28.36 -10.47 10.01
CA GLN A 396 27.65 -9.74 8.98
C GLN A 396 27.55 -10.51 7.66
N ALA A 397 26.75 -10.02 6.72
CA ALA A 397 26.53 -10.65 5.42
C ALA A 397 27.81 -10.74 4.54
N GLY A 398 28.88 -10.02 4.89
CA GLY A 398 30.16 -10.08 4.21
C GLY A 398 31.31 -9.58 5.08
N ALA A 399 32.54 -10.03 4.78
CA ALA A 399 33.74 -9.70 5.54
C ALA A 399 33.97 -8.18 5.67
N ILE A 400 33.72 -7.41 4.61
CA ILE A 400 33.85 -5.95 4.61
C ILE A 400 32.95 -5.31 5.66
N LEU A 401 31.71 -5.80 5.84
CA LEU A 401 30.78 -5.26 6.83
C LEU A 401 31.21 -5.59 8.27
N ASN A 402 31.86 -6.74 8.49
CA ASN A 402 32.45 -7.07 9.79
C ASN A 402 33.56 -6.07 10.15
N THR A 403 34.47 -5.77 9.21
CA THR A 403 35.52 -4.77 9.40
C THR A 403 34.93 -3.39 9.64
N LYS A 404 33.97 -2.96 8.81
CA LYS A 404 33.28 -1.67 8.97
C LYS A 404 32.63 -1.53 10.34
N PHE A 405 32.01 -2.59 10.86
CA PHE A 405 31.41 -2.56 12.19
C PHE A 405 32.45 -2.23 13.26
N ALA A 406 33.62 -2.86 13.21
CA ALA A 406 34.72 -2.59 14.13
C ALA A 406 35.28 -1.17 13.99
N THR A 407 35.50 -0.72 12.75
CA THR A 407 36.02 0.62 12.45
C THR A 407 35.08 1.70 12.98
N ILE A 408 33.80 1.66 12.61
CA ILE A 408 32.80 2.64 13.04
C ILE A 408 32.67 2.65 14.56
N THR A 409 32.65 1.48 15.20
CA THR A 409 32.56 1.39 16.67
C THR A 409 33.78 2.02 17.33
N SER A 410 34.98 1.80 16.79
CA SER A 410 36.22 2.39 17.31
C SER A 410 36.25 3.90 17.12
N GLU A 411 35.79 4.41 15.98
CA GLU A 411 35.73 5.85 15.69
C GLU A 411 34.72 6.56 16.59
N LEU A 412 33.57 5.94 16.89
CA LEU A 412 32.52 6.55 17.71
C LEU A 412 32.78 6.45 19.21
N PHE A 413 33.45 5.39 19.68
CA PHE A 413 33.58 5.09 21.11
C PHE A 413 35.03 4.90 21.59
N GLY A 414 36.02 5.18 20.75
CA GLY A 414 37.46 5.11 21.06
C GLY A 414 38.06 3.69 21.05
N SER A 415 37.24 2.64 20.94
CA SER A 415 37.70 1.25 20.82
C SER A 415 36.61 0.35 20.22
N ASP A 416 36.98 -0.84 19.72
CA ASP A 416 36.03 -1.85 19.21
C ASP A 416 35.34 -2.59 20.37
N ASP A 417 34.56 -1.86 21.16
CA ASP A 417 33.72 -2.43 22.22
C ASP A 417 32.60 -3.27 21.59
N LYS A 418 32.75 -4.59 21.67
CA LYS A 418 31.82 -5.58 21.10
C LYS A 418 30.42 -5.52 21.70
N SER A 419 30.23 -4.88 22.85
CA SER A 419 28.90 -4.68 23.44
C SER A 419 28.08 -3.63 22.69
N LYS A 420 28.73 -2.75 21.92
CA LYS A 420 28.07 -1.71 21.13
C LYS A 420 27.32 -2.30 19.95
N THR A 421 26.16 -1.70 19.70
CA THR A 421 25.22 -2.08 18.66
C THR A 421 25.05 -0.93 17.66
N GLN A 422 24.39 -1.20 16.54
CA GLN A 422 24.00 -0.14 15.62
C GLN A 422 23.02 0.87 16.26
N LEU A 423 22.25 0.49 17.29
CA LEU A 423 21.44 1.44 18.05
C LEU A 423 22.30 2.48 18.76
N ASP A 424 23.44 2.07 19.31
CA ASP A 424 24.40 2.99 19.93
C ASP A 424 25.00 3.94 18.88
N TRP A 425 25.24 3.45 17.65
CA TRP A 425 25.69 4.32 16.55
C TRP A 425 24.65 5.39 16.23
N ILE A 426 23.37 5.01 16.11
CA ILE A 426 22.30 5.99 15.85
C ILE A 426 22.29 7.05 16.96
N ARG A 427 22.35 6.65 18.23
CA ARG A 427 22.37 7.58 19.38
C ARG A 427 23.60 8.48 19.38
N ALA A 428 24.78 7.98 19.03
CA ALA A 428 26.00 8.78 18.94
C ALA A 428 25.97 9.76 17.76
N LYS A 429 25.26 9.41 16.68
CA LYS A 429 25.21 10.18 15.43
C LYS A 429 23.98 11.05 15.29
N SER A 430 23.16 11.20 16.33
CA SER A 430 21.99 12.05 16.24
C SER A 430 21.65 12.77 17.53
N ARG A 431 20.92 13.88 17.38
CA ARG A 431 20.41 14.67 18.50
C ARG A 431 19.02 14.22 18.93
N HIS A 432 18.10 14.10 17.99
CA HIS A 432 16.75 13.58 18.18
C HIS A 432 16.58 12.25 17.45
N GLN A 433 15.91 11.29 18.08
CA GLN A 433 15.63 9.99 17.50
C GLN A 433 14.15 9.66 17.56
N ILE A 434 13.62 9.08 16.49
CA ILE A 434 12.28 8.47 16.49
C ILE A 434 12.46 7.00 16.06
N PHE A 435 12.30 6.09 17.01
CA PHE A 435 12.43 4.66 16.77
C PHE A 435 11.06 4.05 16.47
N LEU A 436 10.87 3.55 15.25
CA LEU A 436 9.71 2.75 14.90
C LEU A 436 10.06 1.27 15.08
N LEU A 437 9.39 0.60 16.02
CA LEU A 437 9.67 -0.79 16.35
C LEU A 437 8.44 -1.67 16.29
N ASP A 438 8.76 -2.95 16.18
CA ASP A 438 7.84 -4.06 16.31
C ASP A 438 8.63 -5.18 16.99
N ALA A 439 8.51 -5.27 18.31
CA ALA A 439 9.32 -6.19 19.10
C ALA A 439 9.02 -7.67 18.73
N ALA A 440 7.84 -7.96 18.17
CA ALA A 440 7.46 -9.29 17.73
C ALA A 440 8.17 -9.73 16.44
N GLN A 441 8.83 -8.81 15.73
CA GLN A 441 9.50 -9.08 14.46
C GLN A 441 11.03 -9.30 14.56
N SER A 442 11.60 -9.42 15.76
CA SER A 442 13.00 -9.84 15.90
C SER A 442 13.12 -11.34 15.62
N VAL A 443 13.60 -11.73 14.43
CA VAL A 443 13.57 -13.14 13.99
C VAL A 443 14.96 -13.73 13.72
N ARG A 444 16.04 -12.99 14.04
CA ARG A 444 17.40 -13.48 13.82
C ARG A 444 18.32 -13.21 15.02
N PRO A 445 19.32 -14.08 15.23
CA PRO A 445 20.42 -13.85 16.17
C PRO A 445 21.10 -12.47 16.11
N ALA A 446 21.30 -11.92 14.91
CA ALA A 446 22.00 -10.66 14.71
C ALA A 446 21.15 -9.42 15.00
N ASP A 447 19.83 -9.56 15.11
CA ASP A 447 18.91 -8.47 15.45
C ASP A 447 19.18 -7.95 16.87
N LEU A 448 18.59 -6.80 17.22
CA LEU A 448 18.75 -6.25 18.58
C LEU A 448 18.19 -7.23 19.62
N PRO A 449 18.90 -7.43 20.76
CA PRO A 449 18.41 -8.18 21.90
C PRO A 449 17.06 -7.67 22.41
N THR A 450 16.19 -8.60 22.82
CA THR A 450 14.85 -8.29 23.35
C THR A 450 14.93 -7.40 24.60
N GLU A 451 15.98 -7.54 25.42
CA GLU A 451 16.19 -6.73 26.62
C GLU A 451 16.43 -5.26 26.26
N LEU A 452 17.20 -4.99 25.19
CA LEU A 452 17.43 -3.62 24.72
C LEU A 452 16.17 -3.02 24.10
N LEU A 453 15.40 -3.79 23.33
CA LEU A 453 14.14 -3.34 22.77
C LEU A 453 13.10 -3.05 23.86
N SER A 454 13.01 -3.93 24.87
CA SER A 454 12.16 -3.73 26.04
C SER A 454 12.60 -2.51 26.84
N GLY A 455 13.91 -2.29 26.97
CA GLY A 455 14.49 -1.10 27.57
C GLY A 455 14.07 0.18 26.84
N LEU A 456 14.15 0.21 25.50
CA LEU A 456 13.68 1.34 24.69
C LEU A 456 12.20 1.67 24.93
N VAL A 457 11.35 0.64 24.96
CA VAL A 457 9.92 0.80 25.26
C VAL A 457 9.69 1.19 26.72
N ALA A 458 10.54 0.75 27.65
CA ALA A 458 10.41 1.05 29.07
C ALA A 458 10.99 2.42 29.48
N THR A 459 11.89 3.02 28.68
CA THR A 459 12.40 4.38 28.90
C THR A 459 11.25 5.39 28.80
N ARG A 460 10.61 5.63 29.95
CA ARG A 460 9.52 6.59 30.17
C ARG A 460 10.03 7.93 30.71
N ALA A 461 11.33 8.18 30.60
CA ALA A 461 12.00 9.16 31.45
C ALA A 461 12.15 10.52 30.75
N HIS A 462 11.23 11.42 31.10
CA HIS A 462 11.18 12.86 30.82
C HIS A 462 10.66 13.28 29.45
N ARG A 463 9.35 13.53 29.35
CA ARG A 463 8.64 14.10 28.17
C ARG A 463 8.75 13.30 26.85
N ASP A 464 9.49 12.21 26.82
CA ASP A 464 9.55 11.26 25.69
C ASP A 464 8.29 10.38 25.65
N GLY A 465 7.45 10.57 24.63
CA GLY A 465 6.21 9.84 24.43
C GLY A 465 6.42 8.44 23.83
N ILE A 466 5.73 7.43 24.39
CA ILE A 466 5.54 6.13 23.75
C ILE A 466 4.19 6.18 23.04
N PHE A 467 4.22 6.07 21.71
CA PHE A 467 3.02 6.06 20.89
C PHE A 467 2.70 4.62 20.51
N ASN A 468 1.64 4.08 21.11
CA ASN A 468 1.14 2.74 20.80
C ASN A 468 0.07 2.84 19.72
N PHE A 469 0.37 2.35 18.52
CA PHE A 469 -0.63 2.16 17.48
C PHE A 469 -1.36 0.84 17.72
N GLY A 470 -2.47 0.93 18.45
CA GLY A 470 -3.45 -0.15 18.56
C GLY A 470 -4.29 -0.26 17.29
N LEU A 471 -4.26 -1.44 16.67
CA LEU A 471 -5.26 -2.00 15.74
C LEU A 471 -5.83 -1.06 14.67
N ARG A 472 -5.08 -0.84 13.57
CA ARG A 472 -5.73 -0.86 12.24
C ARG A 472 -6.00 -2.32 11.89
N CYS A 473 -7.06 -2.88 12.46
CA CYS A 473 -7.73 -4.03 11.87
C CYS A 473 -8.53 -3.49 10.67
N VAL A 474 -7.84 -3.23 9.54
CA VAL A 474 -8.53 -3.29 8.25
C VAL A 474 -8.87 -4.76 8.09
N SER A 475 -10.03 -5.17 8.59
CA SER A 475 -10.54 -6.55 8.69
C SER A 475 -9.50 -7.60 8.29
N LYS A 476 -8.56 -7.94 9.18
CA LYS A 476 -7.79 -9.18 8.99
C LYS A 476 -8.83 -10.27 9.20
N ARG A 477 -9.48 -10.70 8.10
CA ARG A 477 -10.34 -11.88 8.12
C ARG A 477 -9.51 -12.98 8.76
N ASP A 478 -10.13 -13.73 9.67
CA ASP A 478 -9.46 -14.85 10.31
C ASP A 478 -8.79 -15.70 9.24
N PRO A 479 -7.56 -16.20 9.50
CA PRO A 479 -6.89 -17.02 8.53
C PRO A 479 -7.79 -18.20 8.14
N ILE A 480 -7.64 -18.69 6.91
CA ILE A 480 -8.41 -19.82 6.40
C ILE A 480 -7.47 -21.01 6.30
N SER A 481 -7.79 -22.08 7.01
CA SER A 481 -7.03 -23.32 6.93
C SER A 481 -7.35 -24.04 5.62
N CYS A 482 -6.30 -24.38 4.87
CA CYS A 482 -6.41 -25.17 3.64
C CYS A 482 -6.10 -26.64 3.91
N LEU A 483 -6.88 -27.53 3.31
CA LEU A 483 -6.65 -28.98 3.39
C LEU A 483 -5.46 -29.45 2.54
N THR A 484 -5.17 -28.77 1.43
CA THR A 484 -4.06 -29.08 0.52
C THR A 484 -3.35 -27.82 0.05
N VAL A 485 -2.08 -27.95 -0.31
CA VAL A 485 -1.31 -26.84 -0.93
C VAL A 485 -1.83 -26.52 -2.33
N ALA A 486 -2.33 -27.52 -3.07
CA ALA A 486 -2.99 -27.30 -4.36
C ALA A 486 -4.17 -26.33 -4.22
N HIS A 487 -5.08 -26.58 -3.28
CA HIS A 487 -6.21 -25.69 -3.02
C HIS A 487 -5.74 -24.28 -2.61
N MET A 488 -4.75 -24.17 -1.73
CA MET A 488 -4.18 -22.87 -1.37
C MET A 488 -3.65 -22.11 -2.59
N ARG A 489 -2.90 -22.79 -3.47
CA ARG A 489 -2.35 -22.18 -4.68
C ARG A 489 -3.47 -21.66 -5.58
N ASP A 490 -4.47 -22.48 -5.84
CA ASP A 490 -5.57 -22.13 -6.74
C ASP A 490 -6.38 -20.94 -6.17
N GLN A 491 -6.60 -20.90 -4.84
CA GLN A 491 -7.17 -19.74 -4.16
C GLN A 491 -6.31 -18.48 -4.32
N ILE A 492 -4.99 -18.59 -4.14
CA ILE A 492 -4.09 -17.44 -4.32
C ILE A 492 -4.08 -16.95 -5.77
N PHE A 493 -4.17 -17.84 -6.75
CA PHE A 493 -4.24 -17.48 -8.17
C PHE A 493 -5.54 -16.74 -8.48
N GLN A 494 -6.67 -17.24 -7.97
CA GLN A 494 -7.96 -16.57 -8.07
C GLN A 494 -7.92 -15.18 -7.44
N ARG A 495 -7.43 -15.06 -6.20
CA ARG A 495 -7.29 -13.75 -5.53
C ARG A 495 -6.34 -12.81 -6.25
N ASN A 496 -5.27 -13.33 -6.85
CA ASN A 496 -4.38 -12.50 -7.66
C ASN A 496 -5.07 -11.99 -8.92
N ALA A 497 -5.92 -12.79 -9.57
CA ALA A 497 -6.72 -12.34 -10.71
C ALA A 497 -7.74 -11.25 -10.33
N GLU A 498 -8.33 -11.35 -9.13
CA GLU A 498 -9.33 -10.39 -8.64
C GLU A 498 -8.71 -9.03 -8.24
N VAL A 499 -7.61 -9.05 -7.48
CA VAL A 499 -7.09 -7.85 -6.80
C VAL A 499 -5.60 -7.62 -6.97
N GLY A 500 -4.89 -8.52 -7.64
CA GLY A 500 -3.44 -8.50 -7.76
C GLY A 500 -2.72 -8.76 -6.44
N LEU A 501 -1.38 -8.79 -6.52
CA LEU A 501 -0.46 -8.84 -5.39
C LEU A 501 -0.81 -9.87 -4.31
N SER A 502 -1.23 -11.06 -4.74
CA SER A 502 -1.48 -12.20 -3.87
C SER A 502 -0.37 -13.24 -4.09
N ARG A 503 0.28 -13.73 -3.02
CA ARG A 503 1.51 -14.54 -3.12
C ARG A 503 1.52 -15.69 -2.14
N MET A 504 2.23 -16.76 -2.48
CA MET A 504 2.56 -17.82 -1.54
C MET A 504 3.92 -17.55 -0.88
N VAL A 505 4.02 -17.87 0.42
CA VAL A 505 5.22 -17.70 1.23
C VAL A 505 5.40 -18.87 2.18
N ALA A 506 6.63 -19.09 2.62
CA ALA A 506 6.97 -20.14 3.58
C ALA A 506 8.13 -19.70 4.51
N GLY A 507 8.22 -20.36 5.66
CA GLY A 507 9.45 -20.35 6.47
C GLY A 507 10.58 -21.07 5.73
N PHE A 508 11.84 -20.89 6.15
CA PHE A 508 13.00 -21.55 5.53
C PHE A 508 13.07 -23.06 5.88
N ALA A 509 11.98 -23.77 5.60
CA ALA A 509 11.73 -25.14 6.01
C ALA A 509 12.06 -26.18 4.92
N PHE A 510 12.50 -25.71 3.75
CA PHE A 510 12.74 -26.53 2.57
C PHE A 510 14.12 -26.24 1.96
N PRO A 511 14.80 -27.25 1.38
CA PRO A 511 16.04 -27.04 0.67
C PRO A 511 15.82 -26.17 -0.57
N TRP A 512 16.83 -25.38 -0.94
CA TRP A 512 16.79 -24.51 -2.12
C TRP A 512 17.60 -25.11 -3.27
N LYS A 513 17.07 -26.17 -3.86
CA LYS A 513 17.64 -26.91 -5.00
C LYS A 513 17.70 -26.03 -6.25
N SER A 514 16.65 -25.26 -6.51
CA SER A 514 16.48 -24.42 -7.70
C SER A 514 17.51 -23.29 -7.84
N LYS A 515 18.18 -22.96 -6.73
CA LYS A 515 19.28 -21.99 -6.70
C LYS A 515 20.49 -22.43 -7.53
N LYS A 516 20.71 -23.74 -7.65
CA LYS A 516 21.79 -24.32 -8.45
C LYS A 516 21.31 -24.78 -9.82
N ASP A 517 20.14 -25.44 -9.87
CA ASP A 517 19.53 -25.90 -11.11
C ASP A 517 18.09 -25.41 -11.20
N ARG A 518 17.81 -24.49 -12.13
CA ARG A 518 16.48 -23.86 -12.26
C ARG A 518 15.36 -24.82 -12.65
N ASN A 519 15.67 -26.03 -13.10
CA ASN A 519 14.67 -27.03 -13.46
C ASN A 519 14.13 -27.80 -12.25
N GLU A 520 14.89 -27.85 -11.15
CA GLU A 520 14.51 -28.53 -9.92
C GLU A 520 13.34 -27.85 -9.20
N PHE A 521 12.63 -28.65 -8.40
CA PHE A 521 11.60 -28.18 -7.47
C PHE A 521 12.11 -28.19 -6.03
N ASP A 522 11.80 -27.12 -5.31
CA ASP A 522 12.29 -26.91 -3.95
C ASP A 522 11.33 -27.48 -2.89
N ILE A 523 10.03 -27.35 -3.16
CA ILE A 523 8.95 -27.70 -2.24
C ILE A 523 8.02 -28.67 -2.95
N GLU A 524 7.93 -29.88 -2.41
CA GLU A 524 7.10 -30.96 -2.95
C GLU A 524 6.15 -31.42 -1.85
N ILE A 525 4.86 -31.12 -1.99
CA ILE A 525 3.82 -31.45 -1.01
C ILE A 525 2.63 -32.07 -1.74
N GLY A 526 2.43 -33.38 -1.54
CA GLY A 526 1.47 -34.14 -2.33
C GLY A 526 1.86 -34.13 -3.81
N GLN A 527 0.94 -33.71 -4.68
CA GLN A 527 1.20 -33.55 -6.12
C GLN A 527 1.68 -32.14 -6.51
N THR A 528 1.74 -31.21 -5.55
CA THR A 528 2.12 -29.83 -5.83
C THR A 528 3.63 -29.65 -5.73
N GLN A 529 4.22 -29.14 -6.81
CA GLN A 529 5.64 -28.83 -6.90
C GLN A 529 5.82 -27.32 -7.05
N LEU A 530 6.63 -26.71 -6.18
CA LEU A 530 6.86 -25.26 -6.13
C LEU A 530 8.35 -24.96 -6.07
N ARG A 531 8.73 -23.76 -6.50
CA ARG A 531 10.09 -23.22 -6.41
C ARG A 531 10.13 -22.03 -5.46
N TRP A 532 11.25 -21.88 -4.77
CA TRP A 532 11.60 -20.65 -4.08
C TRP A 532 11.75 -19.49 -5.07
N ASN A 533 11.64 -18.28 -4.54
CA ASN A 533 11.84 -17.04 -5.26
C ASN A 533 13.10 -17.03 -6.15
N SER A 534 12.99 -16.67 -7.43
CA SER A 534 14.15 -16.65 -8.34
C SER A 534 15.05 -15.42 -8.18
N VAL A 535 14.51 -14.35 -7.61
CA VAL A 535 15.23 -13.11 -7.28
C VAL A 535 15.09 -12.78 -5.80
N ILE A 536 16.12 -12.18 -5.20
CA ILE A 536 16.10 -11.80 -3.77
C ILE A 536 15.56 -10.37 -3.61
N ALA A 537 15.95 -9.46 -4.50
CA ALA A 537 15.49 -8.09 -4.49
C ALA A 537 14.22 -7.94 -5.34
N ASP A 538 13.23 -7.24 -4.80
CA ASP A 538 11.96 -6.91 -5.48
C ASP A 538 11.21 -8.11 -6.07
N TRP A 539 11.31 -9.26 -5.39
CA TRP A 539 10.65 -10.50 -5.82
C TRP A 539 9.13 -10.34 -5.95
N ILE A 540 8.49 -9.61 -5.03
CA ILE A 540 7.03 -9.45 -4.98
C ILE A 540 6.47 -8.90 -6.30
N SER A 541 7.22 -7.98 -6.92
CA SER A 541 6.88 -7.31 -8.17
C SER A 541 7.31 -8.10 -9.41
N SER A 542 8.05 -9.21 -9.25
CA SER A 542 8.52 -10.02 -10.38
C SER A 542 7.37 -10.78 -11.04
N SER A 543 7.46 -10.98 -12.36
CA SER A 543 6.44 -11.70 -13.13
C SER A 543 6.26 -13.15 -12.71
N LYS A 544 7.28 -13.77 -12.11
CA LYS A 544 7.25 -15.16 -11.63
C LYS A 544 6.75 -15.32 -10.20
N ALA A 545 6.58 -14.22 -9.47
CA ALA A 545 6.27 -14.24 -8.04
C ALA A 545 4.98 -14.98 -7.69
N LEU A 546 4.02 -15.05 -8.62
CA LEU A 546 2.77 -15.77 -8.41
C LEU A 546 2.97 -17.29 -8.35
N GLU A 547 3.88 -17.83 -9.17
CA GLU A 547 4.17 -19.26 -9.27
C GLU A 547 5.28 -19.72 -8.32
N GLU A 548 6.01 -18.77 -7.74
CA GLU A 548 7.09 -19.01 -6.79
C GLU A 548 6.61 -18.83 -5.34
N VAL A 549 7.41 -19.33 -4.40
CA VAL A 549 7.21 -19.17 -2.97
C VAL A 549 8.26 -18.20 -2.42
N GLY A 550 7.79 -17.15 -1.75
CA GLY A 550 8.64 -16.19 -1.07
C GLY A 550 9.05 -16.66 0.31
N SER A 551 10.18 -16.17 0.80
CA SER A 551 10.61 -16.39 2.18
C SER A 551 10.42 -15.14 3.03
N ILE A 552 10.63 -15.28 4.34
CA ILE A 552 10.66 -14.12 5.25
C ILE A 552 11.62 -13.02 4.78
N HIS A 553 12.72 -13.39 4.09
CA HIS A 553 13.72 -12.42 3.64
C HIS A 553 13.28 -11.60 2.42
N THR A 554 12.32 -12.10 1.63
CA THR A 554 11.82 -11.43 0.43
C THR A 554 10.48 -10.74 0.63
N VAL A 555 9.68 -11.15 1.62
CA VAL A 555 8.35 -10.57 1.88
C VAL A 555 8.33 -9.54 3.01
N GLN A 556 9.35 -9.51 3.87
CA GLN A 556 9.35 -8.61 5.01
C GLN A 556 9.37 -7.13 4.58
N GLY A 557 8.53 -6.33 5.24
CA GLY A 557 8.36 -4.90 4.96
C GLY A 557 7.30 -4.60 3.88
N TYR A 558 6.67 -5.63 3.32
CA TYR A 558 5.59 -5.49 2.36
C TYR A 558 4.25 -5.94 2.94
N ASP A 559 3.19 -5.32 2.45
CA ASP A 559 1.82 -5.75 2.68
C ASP A 559 1.25 -6.31 1.37
N LEU A 560 0.74 -7.55 1.42
CA LEU A 560 0.12 -8.27 0.29
C LEU A 560 -1.41 -8.17 0.40
N ASN A 561 -2.12 -8.30 -0.74
CA ASN A 561 -3.59 -8.33 -0.67
C ASN A 561 -4.07 -9.63 -0.03
N TYR A 562 -3.58 -10.77 -0.54
CA TYR A 562 -3.74 -12.08 0.09
C TYR A 562 -2.41 -12.80 0.18
N VAL A 563 -2.26 -13.65 1.19
CA VAL A 563 -1.06 -14.47 1.36
C VAL A 563 -1.41 -15.93 1.63
N GLY A 564 -0.70 -16.85 0.99
CA GLY A 564 -0.75 -18.28 1.30
C GLY A 564 0.50 -18.67 2.09
N VAL A 565 0.35 -19.05 3.36
CA VAL A 565 1.47 -19.39 4.24
C VAL A 565 1.60 -20.91 4.37
N ILE A 566 2.72 -21.44 3.90
CA ILE A 566 3.10 -22.84 4.08
C ILE A 566 4.00 -22.93 5.32
N ILE A 567 3.48 -23.57 6.37
CA ILE A 567 4.25 -23.94 7.57
C ILE A 567 4.90 -25.28 7.30
N GLY A 568 6.23 -25.28 7.20
CA GLY A 568 7.01 -26.49 6.95
C GLY A 568 7.27 -27.32 8.20
N LEU A 569 8.14 -28.31 8.08
CA LEU A 569 8.44 -29.26 9.16
C LEU A 569 9.45 -28.74 10.19
N ASP A 570 9.92 -27.50 10.04
CA ASP A 570 10.75 -26.79 11.02
C ASP A 570 9.99 -26.41 12.29
N LEU A 571 8.65 -26.33 12.22
CA LEU A 571 7.74 -26.14 13.36
C LEU A 571 6.72 -27.28 13.43
N ARG A 572 6.59 -27.91 14.60
CA ARG A 572 5.71 -29.06 14.82
C ARG A 572 4.95 -28.94 16.13
N PHE A 573 3.90 -29.74 16.30
CA PHE A 573 3.12 -29.80 17.52
C PHE A 573 3.15 -31.21 18.12
N ASP A 574 3.48 -31.30 19.40
CA ASP A 574 3.42 -32.53 20.18
C ASP A 574 2.05 -32.61 20.86
N PRO A 575 1.15 -33.52 20.44
CA PRO A 575 -0.20 -33.62 21.00
C PRO A 575 -0.22 -34.15 22.44
N GLU A 576 0.76 -34.96 22.84
CA GLU A 576 0.84 -35.51 24.19
C GLU A 576 1.30 -34.45 25.19
N ARG A 577 2.38 -33.72 24.84
CA ARG A 577 2.93 -32.65 25.68
C ARG A 577 2.22 -31.31 25.49
N ARG A 578 1.30 -31.23 24.52
CA ARG A 578 0.52 -30.04 24.15
C ARG A 578 1.38 -28.81 23.93
N ARG A 579 2.51 -28.97 23.23
CA ARG A 579 3.47 -27.88 23.02
C ARG A 579 4.04 -27.88 21.60
N LEU A 580 4.38 -26.69 21.13
CA LEU A 580 5.17 -26.52 19.91
C LEU A 580 6.63 -26.89 20.17
N PHE A 581 7.29 -27.43 19.15
CA PHE A 581 8.73 -27.68 19.15
C PHE A 581 9.30 -27.52 17.74
N ILE A 582 10.61 -27.35 17.64
CA ILE A 582 11.31 -27.17 16.37
C ILE A 582 12.07 -28.42 15.94
N ASP A 583 12.25 -28.55 14.63
CA ASP A 583 13.13 -29.53 14.01
C ASP A 583 14.27 -28.82 13.28
N ARG A 584 15.47 -28.80 13.89
CA ARG A 584 16.66 -28.12 13.35
C ARG A 584 17.10 -28.66 11.98
N ASN A 585 16.79 -29.92 11.67
CA ASN A 585 17.15 -30.54 10.39
C ASN A 585 16.25 -30.05 9.27
N SER A 586 15.02 -29.67 9.62
CA SER A 586 14.06 -29.09 8.70
C SER A 586 14.21 -27.57 8.56
N TYR A 587 15.03 -26.89 9.37
CA TYR A 587 15.28 -25.44 9.26
C TYR A 587 16.58 -25.12 8.50
N PHE A 588 16.46 -24.57 7.29
CA PHE A 588 17.56 -24.37 6.33
C PHE A 588 18.15 -22.95 6.33
N ASP A 589 17.65 -22.02 7.14
CA ASP A 589 18.27 -20.70 7.29
C ASP A 589 19.54 -20.79 8.15
N LYS A 590 20.69 -20.86 7.48
CA LYS A 590 22.00 -20.91 8.14
C LYS A 590 22.26 -19.70 9.05
N LYS A 591 21.78 -18.51 8.66
CA LYS A 591 21.97 -17.27 9.44
C LYS A 591 20.94 -17.15 10.56
N GLY A 592 19.74 -17.68 10.36
CA GLY A 592 18.69 -17.75 11.38
C GLY A 592 19.03 -18.65 12.57
N LYS A 593 19.92 -19.64 12.40
CA LYS A 593 20.39 -20.53 13.47
C LYS A 593 21.89 -20.41 13.82
N GLU A 594 22.57 -19.36 13.34
CA GLU A 594 24.00 -19.15 13.57
C GLU A 594 24.24 -18.75 15.04
N ASN A 595 25.18 -19.41 15.72
CA ASN A 595 25.65 -18.96 17.03
C ASN A 595 26.46 -17.67 16.89
N ASN A 596 26.53 -16.87 17.95
CA ASN A 596 27.31 -15.64 17.95
C ASN A 596 28.61 -15.85 18.78
N PRO A 597 29.70 -16.34 18.16
CA PRO A 597 30.96 -16.58 18.87
C PRO A 597 31.60 -15.28 19.35
N VAL A 598 31.34 -14.15 18.68
CA VAL A 598 31.92 -12.85 19.03
C VAL A 598 31.42 -12.37 20.41
N LEU A 599 30.17 -12.68 20.73
CA LEU A 599 29.54 -12.41 22.03
C LEU A 599 29.47 -13.64 22.94
N GLY A 600 30.07 -14.77 22.54
CA GLY A 600 30.01 -16.03 23.30
C GLY A 600 28.60 -16.63 23.45
N ARG A 601 27.63 -16.27 22.59
CA ARG A 601 26.24 -16.72 22.70
C ARG A 601 25.97 -17.96 21.83
N LYS A 602 25.26 -18.92 22.41
CA LYS A 602 24.71 -20.10 21.73
C LYS A 602 23.19 -20.04 21.79
N TYR A 603 22.51 -20.35 20.70
CA TYR A 603 21.05 -20.32 20.63
C TYR A 603 20.46 -21.72 20.83
N SER A 604 19.63 -21.83 21.87
CA SER A 604 18.93 -23.05 22.26
C SER A 604 17.77 -23.39 21.31
N ASP A 605 17.15 -24.56 21.49
CA ASP A 605 15.94 -24.92 20.74
C ASP A 605 14.78 -24.00 21.08
N ASP A 606 14.70 -23.51 22.32
CA ASP A 606 13.67 -22.55 22.75
C ASP A 606 13.88 -21.18 22.07
N ASP A 607 15.14 -20.74 21.90
CA ASP A 607 15.44 -19.52 21.14
C ASP A 607 15.02 -19.65 19.67
N LEU A 608 15.32 -20.80 19.05
CA LEU A 608 14.91 -21.06 17.67
C LEU A 608 13.39 -21.20 17.53
N LEU A 609 12.72 -21.83 18.50
CA LEU A 609 11.27 -21.91 18.55
C LEU A 609 10.64 -20.53 18.57
N ARG A 610 11.18 -19.60 19.38
CA ARG A 610 10.75 -18.21 19.39
C ARG A 610 10.92 -17.56 18.02
N PHE A 611 12.11 -17.64 17.42
CA PHE A 611 12.37 -17.03 16.10
C PHE A 611 11.49 -17.62 14.99
N ILE A 612 11.37 -18.94 14.90
CA ILE A 612 10.58 -19.62 13.87
C ILE A 612 9.08 -19.30 14.03
N THR A 613 8.57 -19.29 15.27
CA THR A 613 7.18 -18.90 15.54
C THR A 613 6.93 -17.44 15.12
N GLN A 614 7.86 -16.54 15.43
CA GLN A 614 7.78 -15.13 15.00
C GLN A 614 7.86 -14.99 13.48
N ILE A 615 8.69 -15.78 12.78
CA ILE A 615 8.71 -15.82 11.31
C ILE A 615 7.32 -16.13 10.78
N TYR A 616 6.69 -17.21 11.24
CA TYR A 616 5.36 -17.59 10.77
C TYR A 616 4.28 -16.56 11.16
N ALA A 617 4.34 -15.98 12.35
CA ALA A 617 3.44 -14.88 12.74
C ALA A 617 3.59 -13.67 11.80
N VAL A 618 4.82 -13.31 11.44
CA VAL A 618 5.10 -12.24 10.47
C VAL A 618 4.55 -12.57 9.09
N LEU A 619 4.72 -13.80 8.60
CA LEU A 619 4.19 -14.24 7.31
C LEU A 619 2.66 -14.20 7.29
N MET A 620 2.01 -14.69 8.35
CA MET A 620 0.54 -14.73 8.46
C MET A 620 -0.10 -13.34 8.55
N THR A 621 0.66 -12.34 9.03
CA THR A 621 0.18 -10.95 9.12
C THR A 621 0.36 -10.13 7.83
N ARG A 622 1.00 -10.68 6.78
CA ARG A 622 1.24 -9.98 5.52
C ARG A 622 0.01 -9.75 4.66
N GLY A 623 -1.01 -10.59 4.79
CA GLY A 623 -2.26 -10.46 4.03
C GLY A 623 -3.15 -9.38 4.64
N ILE A 624 -3.42 -8.32 3.89
CA ILE A 624 -4.35 -7.25 4.32
C ILE A 624 -5.80 -7.72 4.22
N ARG A 625 -6.17 -8.40 3.13
CA ARG A 625 -7.55 -8.84 2.86
C ARG A 625 -7.83 -10.27 3.33
N GLY A 626 -6.78 -11.09 3.48
CA GLY A 626 -6.89 -12.43 4.05
C GLY A 626 -5.61 -13.26 3.94
N THR A 627 -5.57 -14.32 4.75
CA THR A 627 -4.43 -15.24 4.86
C THR A 627 -4.95 -16.67 4.74
N TYR A 628 -4.36 -17.46 3.85
CA TYR A 628 -4.57 -18.91 3.76
C TYR A 628 -3.40 -19.61 4.44
N VAL A 629 -3.64 -20.68 5.19
CA VAL A 629 -2.59 -21.38 5.96
C VAL A 629 -2.64 -22.88 5.71
N TYR A 630 -1.47 -23.49 5.50
CA TYR A 630 -1.30 -24.94 5.41
C TYR A 630 -0.11 -25.36 6.26
N ALA A 631 -0.31 -26.33 7.15
CA ALA A 631 0.75 -26.93 7.94
C ALA A 631 1.11 -28.32 7.41
N CYS A 632 2.41 -28.55 7.18
CA CYS A 632 2.93 -29.83 6.71
C CYS A 632 2.82 -30.91 7.78
N ASP A 633 3.09 -30.56 9.05
CA ASP A 633 2.96 -31.48 10.18
C ASP A 633 1.48 -31.75 10.51
N PRO A 634 1.02 -33.01 10.51
CA PRO A 634 -0.37 -33.35 10.78
C PRO A 634 -0.83 -32.94 12.18
N GLY A 635 0.02 -33.09 13.21
CA GLY A 635 -0.30 -32.71 14.57
C GLY A 635 -0.53 -31.20 14.70
N LEU A 636 0.35 -30.40 14.07
CA LEU A 636 0.20 -28.95 14.01
C LEU A 636 -1.05 -28.55 13.22
N ARG A 637 -1.36 -29.25 12.12
CA ARG A 637 -2.57 -28.98 11.33
C ARG A 637 -3.83 -29.16 12.16
N GLU A 638 -3.96 -30.27 12.89
CA GLU A 638 -5.11 -30.49 13.77
C GLU A 638 -5.18 -29.48 14.92
N TYR A 639 -4.03 -29.12 15.50
CA TYR A 639 -3.97 -28.07 16.51
C TYR A 639 -4.46 -26.71 15.99
N LEU A 640 -4.04 -26.32 14.78
CA LEU A 640 -4.43 -25.03 14.19
C LEU A 640 -5.91 -24.94 13.82
N LYS A 641 -6.58 -26.06 13.48
CA LYS A 641 -8.02 -26.07 13.17
C LYS A 641 -8.91 -25.57 14.32
N VAL A 642 -8.43 -25.66 15.56
CA VAL A 642 -9.13 -25.14 16.74
C VAL A 642 -9.21 -23.60 16.73
N PHE A 643 -8.22 -22.94 16.11
CA PHE A 643 -8.10 -21.48 16.07
C PHE A 643 -8.41 -20.87 14.71
N ILE A 644 -8.33 -21.68 13.64
CA ILE A 644 -8.38 -21.23 12.25
C ILE A 644 -9.52 -21.98 11.53
N PRO A 645 -10.58 -21.28 11.07
CA PRO A 645 -11.69 -21.91 10.36
C PRO A 645 -11.21 -22.59 9.08
N THR A 646 -11.74 -23.78 8.81
CA THR A 646 -11.47 -24.53 7.58
C THR A 646 -12.55 -24.19 6.54
N ARG A 647 -12.15 -23.86 5.31
CA ARG A 647 -13.08 -23.78 4.17
C ARG A 647 -12.72 -24.85 3.15
N SER A 648 -13.68 -25.71 2.84
CA SER A 648 -13.63 -26.72 1.79
C SER A 648 -13.60 -26.07 0.41
#